data_AF-A0AA40AI87-F1
#
_entry.id   AF-A0AA40AI87-F1
#
_cell.length_a   1.000
_cell.length_b   1.000
_cell.length_c   1.000
_cell.angle_alpha   90.00
_cell.angle_beta   90.00
_cell.angle_gamma   90.00
#
_symmetry.space_group_name_H-M   'P 1'
#
loop_
_entity.id
_entity.type
_entity.pdbx_description
1 polymer ?
#
loop_
_entity_poly.entity_id
_entity_poly.type
_entity_poly.pdbx_seq_one_letter_code
_entity_poly.pdbx_strand_id
1 'polypeptide(L)'
;MISIDVSQGISWVGWTTSFCLVVGAIAACLWFYPTPAAHNPAPPSPARPTSDLAQSAPRRVHLGRANLDKNEADPDIDSTTRGLHTEGPDPWTGRDSDTNDELGSQAVGTNEGPSVDARQLLPSTKSRRSDTTRPTETWTANDDTSSLAIREEAHKHVQSQKEQEQNKHLPSPNDYTVGWICAISTEYTAALCFLEEQHGTPDHVSVHDYNDYTLGRIGKHNVVIAVLPDGEYGTVSAAGVAKDMRHSFPNVRIGLMVGIGGGAPSQKHDIRLGDIVISAPRDGKGGVFQYDYGKTIQDQSFQPTGFLNQPPVALRAAVNGLKTQYERNGHQFDDTLNEILEKNPRLRMKYKRPDQGTDRLYTSTFVHPTNPEGICTAVCSDDARNLLPRRERTKDEDNPAIHCGLIASANQLMKDARIRDKLAAEMDVLCFEMEAAGLMNQFPCLVIRGICDYSDSHKNKEWQGYAALVAAAYAKDLLYRIPPNKVEAERRIGEMIFDVYGDTKTIRSKLERKDDLEILNWIITTDYGPQQSDYLNLRQPGTGQWLLESKEFNTWVTSKDQTLFCPGIPGAGKTILMSMVVDHLMTKFQAESSIGIAYIYCNFKRQEEQTAVNLLASVLKQLAQSQDSLASSVKELYDKHKINRTRPSVDELAKVLYSVVTMYSRVYIIVDALDECQTVGGCQEIFLTEMLNLQANLLVTSRPIQHIEAKFQGTLSLEIRATDEDVHTYLTSHLARLPSFVRDDSGLQKKIQDKIVQATDGMFLLAPLHIEALAQEPTVGHIELALEKLPQGADEIYDQAMARIQGQRSGSRELALKVLSFVVHAKRVLSSTELRHAVAVEAGQPKLDDKFIPSLDIISSICGGLITTDSQSDIVRLVHYTTQEYFDNSKHSLFPEAEADIAAICTTYLSFGVFKNGFCQTEHEFEERLRLNPLYDYAAQNWGHHARVASQLPQQVMTLIKCQAMVDAASQALLAERAYFRQVPRQVTGLHLVAFFGVQMAIKILAQDPKNLDRRDIEAKDEYGRTPLCYAAEQGHEAVVKLLLDKGADTEAKGRDDRTPLCYAAGEGHEAVVKLLLDKGADTEAKGRNGQTPLCYAAEQGHKAVVKLLLDKGADTEAKVGYESQTPLSYAARRGHEAVVKLLLDKGADTEAKDRDDRTPLWYATKEGHEAVVKLLLDKGADTEAKG
;
A
#
# COMPACT_ATOMS: atom_id res chain seq x y z
N MET A 1 -1.41 18.89 -58.38
CA MET A 1 -1.04 18.55 -59.77
C MET A 1 0.45 18.28 -59.81
N ILE A 2 0.91 17.38 -60.70
CA ILE A 2 2.32 17.19 -61.12
C ILE A 2 3.29 16.80 -59.99
N SER A 3 3.77 15.56 -60.04
CA SER A 3 4.95 15.09 -59.31
C SER A 3 6.24 15.69 -59.91
N ILE A 4 7.32 15.68 -59.15
CA ILE A 4 8.67 15.37 -59.65
C ILE A 4 9.43 14.62 -58.55
N ASP A 5 10.27 13.68 -58.97
CA ASP A 5 11.07 12.74 -58.18
C ASP A 5 12.57 13.09 -58.37
N VAL A 6 13.46 12.17 -57.99
CA VAL A 6 14.89 12.03 -58.36
C VAL A 6 15.89 12.30 -57.23
N SER A 7 16.54 11.20 -56.86
CA SER A 7 17.66 11.01 -55.93
C SER A 7 19.05 11.39 -56.47
N GLN A 8 20.05 11.42 -55.57
CA GLN A 8 21.52 11.52 -55.83
C GLN A 8 21.99 12.93 -56.26
N GLY A 9 23.23 13.38 -56.00
CA GLY A 9 24.36 12.81 -55.25
C GLY A 9 25.66 13.63 -55.45
N ILE A 10 26.77 13.23 -54.81
CA ILE A 10 28.17 13.69 -55.05
C ILE A 10 28.57 15.11 -54.56
N SER A 11 28.95 15.14 -53.28
CA SER A 11 30.13 15.74 -52.60
C SER A 11 31.23 16.61 -53.29
N TRP A 12 31.96 17.32 -52.39
CA TRP A 12 33.31 17.97 -52.46
C TRP A 12 33.47 19.46 -52.86
N VAL A 13 33.83 20.28 -51.84
CA VAL A 13 34.90 21.33 -51.77
C VAL A 13 35.07 22.32 -52.94
N GLY A 14 35.18 23.65 -52.76
CA GLY A 14 35.36 24.51 -51.56
C GLY A 14 36.03 25.86 -51.95
N TRP A 15 36.72 26.54 -51.01
CA TRP A 15 37.49 27.81 -51.18
C TRP A 15 36.62 29.09 -51.37
N THR A 16 36.44 29.96 -50.36
CA THR A 16 37.30 31.09 -49.89
C THR A 16 37.43 32.25 -50.91
N THR A 17 37.53 33.54 -50.55
CA THR A 17 38.26 34.20 -49.43
C THR A 17 37.86 35.68 -49.33
N SER A 18 38.10 36.39 -48.21
CA SER A 18 38.89 37.67 -48.17
C SER A 18 38.86 38.43 -46.82
N PHE A 19 39.91 39.26 -46.62
CA PHE A 19 40.22 40.21 -45.54
C PHE A 19 40.68 39.63 -44.17
N CYS A 20 41.70 40.10 -43.44
CA CYS A 20 42.88 41.01 -43.56
C CYS A 20 43.21 41.49 -42.11
N LEU A 21 44.41 41.77 -41.58
CA LEU A 21 45.84 41.77 -41.99
C LEU A 21 46.70 41.27 -40.77
N VAL A 22 47.84 40.55 -40.88
CA VAL A 22 49.26 40.96 -41.14
C VAL A 22 49.74 42.11 -40.19
N VAL A 23 50.86 42.09 -39.44
CA VAL A 23 52.30 41.66 -39.63
C VAL A 23 52.92 41.24 -38.26
N GLY A 24 54.04 40.50 -38.09
CA GLY A 24 54.83 39.61 -38.98
C GLY A 24 56.37 39.56 -38.74
N ALA A 25 56.87 38.47 -38.13
CA ALA A 25 58.21 37.81 -38.28
C ALA A 25 59.55 38.40 -37.71
N ILE A 26 60.35 37.54 -37.03
CA ILE A 26 61.81 37.22 -37.23
C ILE A 26 62.38 36.33 -36.08
N ALA A 27 63.23 35.35 -36.42
CA ALA A 27 64.13 34.52 -35.54
C ALA A 27 63.50 33.61 -34.45
N ALA A 28 64.13 32.51 -33.97
CA ALA A 28 65.13 31.59 -34.52
C ALA A 28 65.15 30.28 -33.68
N CYS A 29 65.74 29.19 -34.19
CA CYS A 29 65.88 27.90 -33.47
C CYS A 29 67.18 27.83 -32.62
N LEU A 30 67.22 27.01 -31.55
CA LEU A 30 68.36 26.12 -31.16
C LEU A 30 68.13 25.31 -29.85
N TRP A 31 68.72 24.12 -29.85
CA TRP A 31 69.21 23.13 -28.85
C TRP A 31 69.38 23.50 -27.33
N PHE A 32 69.74 22.60 -26.36
CA PHE A 32 69.53 21.15 -26.04
C PHE A 32 70.44 20.79 -24.81
N TYR A 33 69.97 20.02 -23.79
CA TYR A 33 70.77 19.32 -22.72
C TYR A 33 71.60 20.15 -21.70
N PRO A 34 72.19 19.59 -20.58
CA PRO A 34 72.07 18.24 -19.96
C PRO A 34 71.82 18.19 -18.40
N THR A 35 71.81 16.95 -17.86
CA THR A 35 71.86 16.45 -16.45
C THR A 35 73.22 16.72 -15.72
N PRO A 36 73.52 16.28 -14.44
CA PRO A 36 72.83 15.44 -13.42
C PRO A 36 72.66 16.18 -12.05
N ALA A 37 72.64 15.66 -10.80
CA ALA A 37 72.82 14.36 -10.10
C ALA A 37 72.02 14.39 -8.74
N ALA A 38 71.52 13.34 -8.07
CA ALA A 38 72.02 12.07 -7.49
C ALA A 38 72.68 12.14 -6.08
N HIS A 39 71.96 11.71 -5.01
CA HIS A 39 72.36 10.64 -4.05
C HIS A 39 71.42 10.47 -2.81
N ASN A 40 71.33 9.24 -2.30
CA ASN A 40 70.76 8.79 -0.99
C ASN A 40 71.67 9.21 0.21
N PRO A 41 71.29 9.07 1.53
CA PRO A 41 70.28 8.16 2.12
C PRO A 41 69.41 8.72 3.28
N ALA A 42 68.64 7.85 3.94
CA ALA A 42 68.03 8.01 5.28
C ALA A 42 69.05 7.62 6.41
N PRO A 43 68.75 7.63 7.74
CA PRO A 43 67.55 8.02 8.54
C PRO A 43 67.95 9.17 9.53
N PRO A 44 67.54 9.31 10.84
CA PRO A 44 66.51 8.68 11.69
C PRO A 44 65.68 9.64 12.62
N SER A 45 64.84 9.05 13.48
CA SER A 45 64.33 9.61 14.77
C SER A 45 65.43 9.66 15.86
N PRO A 46 65.31 10.34 17.04
CA PRO A 46 64.07 10.74 17.73
C PRO A 46 64.08 12.07 18.56
N ALA A 47 62.99 12.31 19.29
CA ALA A 47 62.89 12.97 20.62
C ALA A 47 63.20 14.49 20.85
N ARG A 48 62.24 15.12 21.56
CA ARG A 48 62.35 16.07 22.72
C ARG A 48 63.77 16.39 23.25
N PRO A 49 64.03 17.63 23.76
CA PRO A 49 63.36 18.07 25.01
C PRO A 49 63.17 19.60 25.30
N THR A 50 62.26 19.89 26.28
CA THR A 50 62.33 20.84 27.44
C THR A 50 62.80 22.31 27.31
N SER A 51 62.32 23.28 28.11
CA SER A 51 61.21 23.35 29.10
C SER A 51 60.96 24.81 29.58
N ASP A 52 60.03 24.97 30.55
CA ASP A 52 59.89 26.05 31.57
C ASP A 52 58.62 26.93 31.44
N LEU A 53 57.94 27.43 32.48
CA LEU A 53 57.75 27.13 33.93
C LEU A 53 56.46 27.92 34.36
N ALA A 54 55.66 27.65 35.41
CA ALA A 54 55.29 26.46 36.18
C ALA A 54 54.16 26.81 37.20
N GLN A 55 53.64 25.80 37.93
CA GLN A 55 52.71 25.89 39.10
C GLN A 55 51.23 26.22 38.76
N SER A 56 50.20 25.72 39.47
CA SER A 56 50.14 24.86 40.68
C SER A 56 49.10 23.72 40.57
N ALA A 57 49.11 22.78 41.53
CA ALA A 57 48.34 21.51 41.58
C ALA A 57 48.29 21.03 43.07
N PRO A 58 47.96 19.77 43.49
CA PRO A 58 47.53 18.52 42.82
C PRO A 58 46.15 18.02 43.38
N ARG A 59 45.70 16.74 43.45
CA ARG A 59 46.13 15.33 43.19
C ARG A 59 44.89 14.60 42.58
N ARG A 60 44.91 13.56 41.73
CA ARG A 60 45.72 12.35 41.45
C ARG A 60 45.24 11.05 42.15
N VAL A 61 45.32 9.92 41.43
CA VAL A 61 44.53 8.68 41.59
C VAL A 61 45.43 7.42 41.74
N HIS A 62 44.91 6.40 42.43
CA HIS A 62 45.30 4.97 42.54
C HIS A 62 46.73 4.54 42.89
N LEU A 63 46.79 3.64 43.89
CA LEU A 63 47.51 2.34 44.00
C LEU A 63 47.70 2.04 45.50
N GLY A 64 47.52 0.84 46.04
CA GLY A 64 47.14 -0.45 45.46
C GLY A 64 47.84 -1.59 46.23
N ARG A 65 47.11 -2.59 46.74
CA ARG A 65 47.68 -3.78 47.39
C ARG A 65 46.69 -4.94 47.50
N ALA A 66 47.16 -6.14 47.18
CA ALA A 66 46.55 -7.42 47.53
C ALA A 66 47.67 -8.32 48.07
N ASN A 67 47.34 -9.21 49.01
CA ASN A 67 48.01 -10.48 49.36
C ASN A 67 47.62 -10.93 50.78
N LEU A 68 46.82 -12.00 50.88
CA LEU A 68 47.23 -13.30 51.45
C LEU A 68 46.01 -14.22 51.63
N ASP A 69 46.20 -15.49 51.30
CA ASP A 69 45.18 -16.53 51.42
C ASP A 69 45.00 -17.04 52.86
N LYS A 70 43.79 -17.49 53.21
CA LYS A 70 43.53 -18.92 53.50
C LYS A 70 42.05 -19.24 53.76
N ASN A 71 41.75 -20.53 53.66
CA ASN A 71 40.55 -21.23 54.13
C ASN A 71 40.27 -20.93 55.64
N GLU A 72 39.14 -21.28 56.26
CA GLU A 72 38.32 -22.49 56.06
C GLU A 72 36.96 -22.40 56.78
N ALA A 73 35.95 -23.13 56.26
CA ALA A 73 34.76 -23.67 56.94
C ALA A 73 33.70 -22.76 57.64
N ASP A 74 32.48 -23.33 57.66
CA ASP A 74 31.29 -23.07 58.49
C ASP A 74 31.54 -23.46 59.99
N PRO A 75 30.63 -23.23 61.00
CA PRO A 75 29.21 -22.85 60.89
C PRO A 75 28.61 -21.85 61.96
N ASP A 76 27.37 -21.43 61.68
CA ASP A 76 26.16 -21.29 62.56
C ASP A 76 25.91 -20.20 63.67
N ILE A 77 24.59 -19.87 63.77
CA ILE A 77 23.74 -19.51 64.94
C ILE A 77 23.64 -18.05 65.53
N ASP A 78 22.39 -17.53 65.50
CA ASP A 78 21.65 -16.57 66.39
C ASP A 78 22.14 -15.13 66.73
N SER A 79 21.28 -14.14 67.04
CA SER A 79 19.80 -13.98 66.89
C SER A 79 19.33 -12.49 67.02
N THR A 80 18.01 -12.26 66.86
CA THR A 80 17.21 -11.01 66.94
C THR A 80 17.41 -10.14 68.22
N THR A 81 17.13 -8.81 68.27
CA THR A 81 15.77 -8.18 68.30
C THR A 81 15.77 -6.62 68.32
N ARG A 82 14.67 -5.98 67.83
CA ARG A 82 14.01 -4.67 68.22
C ARG A 82 14.84 -3.36 68.32
N GLY A 83 14.29 -2.14 68.14
CA GLY A 83 12.95 -1.68 67.71
C GLY A 83 12.56 -0.27 68.26
N LEU A 84 11.44 0.31 67.77
CA LEU A 84 10.67 1.47 68.32
C LEU A 84 11.29 2.89 68.14
N HIS A 85 10.58 4.03 68.16
CA HIS A 85 9.33 4.41 68.89
C HIS A 85 8.07 4.88 68.09
N THR A 86 7.42 6.00 68.47
CA THR A 86 5.94 6.19 68.56
C THR A 86 5.46 7.64 68.23
N GLU A 87 4.19 8.11 68.28
CA GLU A 87 2.88 7.71 68.88
C GLU A 87 1.71 8.05 67.88
N GLY A 88 0.39 8.29 68.11
CA GLY A 88 -0.55 8.52 69.26
C GLY A 88 -1.27 9.90 69.15
N PRO A 89 -2.57 10.14 69.52
CA PRO A 89 -3.62 9.29 70.13
C PRO A 89 -5.01 9.28 69.38
N ASP A 90 -6.11 8.86 70.06
CA ASP A 90 -7.52 8.57 69.58
C ASP A 90 -8.55 9.04 70.68
N PRO A 91 -9.89 8.72 70.78
CA PRO A 91 -10.92 8.06 69.91
C PRO A 91 -12.38 8.70 69.89
N TRP A 92 -13.36 8.02 69.23
CA TRP A 92 -14.87 8.03 69.36
C TRP A 92 -15.81 8.80 68.39
N THR A 93 -16.91 8.11 67.98
CA THR A 93 -18.25 8.56 67.48
C THR A 93 -18.36 9.48 66.24
N GLY A 94 -19.44 9.48 65.43
CA GLY A 94 -20.66 8.66 65.40
C GLY A 94 -21.99 9.46 65.34
N ARG A 95 -22.89 9.07 64.41
CA ARG A 95 -24.36 9.35 64.32
C ARG A 95 -24.92 10.65 63.73
N ASP A 96 -26.18 10.49 63.26
CA ASP A 96 -27.31 11.42 63.07
C ASP A 96 -27.10 12.59 62.06
N SER A 97 -27.98 12.88 61.09
CA SER A 97 -29.42 13.23 61.13
C SER A 97 -29.69 14.60 61.80
N ASP A 98 -30.65 15.43 61.36
CA ASP A 98 -31.88 15.12 60.63
C ASP A 98 -32.48 16.37 59.92
N THR A 99 -33.46 16.18 59.01
CA THR A 99 -34.56 17.14 58.67
C THR A 99 -34.20 18.53 58.05
N ASN A 100 -35.13 19.40 57.57
CA ASN A 100 -36.61 19.41 57.62
C ASN A 100 -37.31 20.17 56.45
N ASP A 101 -38.66 20.08 56.41
CA ASP A 101 -39.65 21.10 55.98
C ASP A 101 -39.82 21.54 54.49
N GLU A 102 -41.03 21.75 53.93
CA GLU A 102 -42.41 21.33 54.33
C GLU A 102 -43.49 21.61 53.23
N LEU A 103 -44.71 21.07 53.44
CA LEU A 103 -46.07 21.54 53.01
C LEU A 103 -46.53 21.56 51.52
N GLY A 104 -47.84 21.30 51.29
CA GLY A 104 -48.52 21.52 49.98
C GLY A 104 -50.00 21.09 49.80
N SER A 105 -50.47 20.02 50.46
CA SER A 105 -51.87 19.59 50.76
C SER A 105 -53.10 19.92 49.85
N GLN A 106 -53.80 18.88 49.34
CA GLN A 106 -55.26 18.52 49.43
C GLN A 106 -55.67 17.53 48.28
N ALA A 107 -56.30 16.33 48.44
CA ALA A 107 -57.47 15.80 49.19
C ALA A 107 -58.82 15.94 48.40
N VAL A 108 -59.80 15.01 48.31
CA VAL A 108 -60.23 13.73 48.99
C VAL A 108 -60.82 12.74 47.91
N GLY A 109 -61.33 11.50 48.21
CA GLY A 109 -62.07 10.72 47.17
C GLY A 109 -62.84 9.36 47.42
N THR A 110 -62.49 8.49 48.38
CA THR A 110 -63.27 7.30 48.92
C THR A 110 -64.06 6.26 48.05
N ASN A 111 -63.79 4.95 48.31
CA ASN A 111 -64.71 3.76 48.41
C ASN A 111 -65.44 3.18 47.15
N GLU A 112 -65.74 1.86 46.96
CA GLU A 112 -65.90 0.68 47.86
C GLU A 112 -66.06 -0.71 47.14
N GLY A 113 -65.43 -1.79 47.67
CA GLY A 113 -65.93 -3.20 47.71
C GLY A 113 -65.95 -4.15 46.47
N PRO A 114 -66.17 -5.49 46.64
CA PRO A 114 -65.75 -6.35 47.77
C PRO A 114 -65.32 -7.83 47.42
N SER A 115 -64.77 -8.57 48.43
CA SER A 115 -64.60 -10.07 48.51
C SER A 115 -63.45 -10.72 47.67
N VAL A 116 -62.96 -11.99 47.77
CA VAL A 116 -62.97 -13.19 48.68
C VAL A 116 -62.01 -14.26 48.06
N ASP A 117 -61.34 -15.27 48.66
CA ASP A 117 -60.84 -15.65 50.02
C ASP A 117 -59.87 -16.90 49.89
N ALA A 118 -59.26 -17.36 51.00
CA ALA A 118 -58.90 -18.75 51.37
C ALA A 118 -57.50 -19.39 51.08
N ARG A 119 -56.77 -19.65 52.19
CA ARG A 119 -55.96 -20.88 52.56
C ARG A 119 -54.62 -21.21 51.83
N GLN A 120 -53.62 -21.90 52.43
CA GLN A 120 -53.13 -22.02 53.84
C GLN A 120 -51.77 -22.78 53.94
N LEU A 121 -50.92 -22.38 54.92
CA LEU A 121 -49.98 -23.19 55.74
C LEU A 121 -48.60 -23.75 55.27
N LEU A 122 -47.73 -23.86 56.30
CA LEU A 122 -46.40 -24.48 56.47
C LEU A 122 -46.54 -26.01 56.86
N PRO A 123 -45.55 -26.79 57.38
CA PRO A 123 -44.11 -26.57 57.66
C PRO A 123 -43.15 -27.74 57.23
N SER A 124 -41.98 -27.83 57.88
CA SER A 124 -40.79 -28.63 57.57
C SER A 124 -40.61 -29.97 58.34
N THR A 125 -39.61 -30.78 57.92
CA THR A 125 -38.60 -31.55 58.72
C THR A 125 -38.33 -33.04 58.38
N LYS A 126 -37.03 -33.37 58.36
CA LYS A 126 -36.33 -34.61 58.83
C LYS A 126 -36.74 -36.02 58.34
N SER A 127 -35.88 -36.56 57.45
CA SER A 127 -35.18 -37.87 57.53
C SER A 127 -35.91 -39.18 57.89
N ARG A 128 -35.63 -40.25 57.11
CA ARG A 128 -34.84 -41.40 57.61
C ARG A 128 -34.25 -42.30 56.51
N ARG A 129 -33.24 -43.09 56.89
CA ARG A 129 -32.66 -44.22 56.13
C ARG A 129 -33.48 -45.50 56.40
N SER A 130 -33.36 -46.51 55.53
CA SER A 130 -33.11 -47.90 55.97
C SER A 130 -32.68 -48.84 54.83
N ASP A 131 -31.39 -49.17 54.82
CA ASP A 131 -30.83 -50.53 54.97
C ASP A 131 -30.78 -51.60 53.84
N THR A 132 -29.65 -52.33 53.92
CA THR A 132 -29.44 -53.77 53.60
C THR A 132 -29.26 -54.28 52.16
N THR A 133 -28.09 -53.98 51.60
CA THR A 133 -27.04 -54.96 51.21
C THR A 133 -27.38 -56.45 50.90
N ARG A 134 -26.95 -56.88 49.69
CA ARG A 134 -26.25 -58.16 49.38
C ARG A 134 -27.05 -59.49 49.51
N PRO A 135 -26.55 -60.68 49.05
CA PRO A 135 -25.26 -60.98 48.38
C PRO A 135 -25.33 -61.79 47.06
N THR A 136 -24.16 -61.89 46.39
CA THR A 136 -23.58 -63.04 45.63
C THR A 136 -24.37 -63.90 44.61
N GLU A 137 -23.74 -64.01 43.43
CA GLU A 137 -23.37 -65.26 42.72
C GLU A 137 -24.33 -65.97 41.73
N THR A 138 -24.12 -65.62 40.45
CA THR A 138 -23.69 -66.51 39.34
C THR A 138 -24.54 -67.71 38.84
N TRP A 139 -24.80 -67.61 37.53
CA TRP A 139 -24.71 -68.67 36.49
C TRP A 139 -25.89 -69.61 36.18
N THR A 140 -26.23 -69.57 34.87
CA THR A 140 -26.73 -70.65 33.98
C THR A 140 -28.08 -71.35 34.23
N ALA A 141 -29.02 -71.00 33.32
CA ALA A 141 -29.52 -71.85 32.22
C ALA A 141 -30.58 -72.96 32.50
N ASN A 142 -31.54 -73.04 31.54
CA ASN A 142 -32.46 -74.15 31.23
C ASN A 142 -33.48 -74.58 32.32
N ASP A 143 -34.74 -74.94 32.07
CA ASP A 143 -35.71 -74.82 30.95
C ASP A 143 -37.14 -74.75 31.62
N ASP A 144 -38.33 -74.68 31.00
CA ASP A 144 -38.78 -74.89 29.61
C ASP A 144 -40.08 -74.08 29.29
N THR A 145 -40.60 -74.25 28.07
CA THR A 145 -41.94 -73.90 27.55
C THR A 145 -43.07 -73.64 28.56
N SER A 146 -43.49 -72.37 28.68
CA SER A 146 -44.86 -71.98 29.08
C SER A 146 -45.15 -70.47 28.94
N SER A 147 -44.13 -69.61 28.98
CA SER A 147 -44.28 -68.15 29.17
C SER A 147 -44.49 -67.30 27.91
N LEU A 148 -44.65 -67.92 26.73
CA LEU A 148 -44.65 -67.20 25.44
C LEU A 148 -45.83 -66.23 25.24
N ALA A 149 -47.02 -66.55 25.75
CA ALA A 149 -48.22 -65.73 25.50
C ALA A 149 -48.20 -64.34 26.17
N ILE A 150 -47.46 -64.16 27.27
CA ILE A 150 -47.44 -62.91 28.05
C ILE A 150 -46.39 -61.91 27.51
N ARG A 151 -45.44 -62.37 26.69
CA ARG A 151 -44.36 -61.51 26.16
C ARG A 151 -44.78 -60.58 25.02
N GLU A 152 -45.75 -60.96 24.19
CA GLU A 152 -46.12 -60.14 23.01
C GLU A 152 -46.86 -58.84 23.37
N GLU A 153 -47.76 -58.84 24.36
CA GLU A 153 -48.44 -57.62 24.81
C GLU A 153 -47.47 -56.66 25.51
N ALA A 154 -46.57 -57.18 26.35
CA ALA A 154 -45.52 -56.40 26.97
C ALA A 154 -44.57 -55.74 25.93
N HIS A 155 -44.19 -56.47 24.87
CA HIS A 155 -43.38 -55.91 23.79
C HIS A 155 -44.09 -54.77 23.05
N LYS A 156 -45.38 -54.92 22.73
CA LYS A 156 -46.16 -53.87 22.04
C LYS A 156 -46.28 -52.61 22.89
N HIS A 157 -46.49 -52.72 24.20
CA HIS A 157 -46.57 -51.55 25.08
C HIS A 157 -45.22 -50.82 25.17
N VAL A 158 -44.10 -51.55 25.33
CA VAL A 158 -42.76 -50.95 25.38
C VAL A 158 -42.32 -50.34 24.04
N GLN A 159 -42.70 -50.93 22.90
CA GLN A 159 -42.49 -50.28 21.59
C GLN A 159 -43.34 -49.02 21.45
N SER A 160 -44.63 -49.06 21.79
CA SER A 160 -45.50 -47.88 21.67
C SER A 160 -45.04 -46.69 22.54
N GLN A 161 -44.41 -46.95 23.70
CA GLN A 161 -43.83 -45.88 24.51
C GLN A 161 -42.51 -45.35 23.91
N LYS A 162 -41.63 -46.20 23.36
CA LYS A 162 -40.41 -45.74 22.67
C LYS A 162 -40.70 -44.98 21.39
N GLU A 163 -41.70 -45.40 20.63
CA GLU A 163 -42.17 -44.71 19.41
C GLU A 163 -42.88 -43.38 19.75
N GLN A 164 -43.48 -43.26 20.94
CA GLN A 164 -44.00 -41.97 21.44
C GLN A 164 -42.90 -41.02 21.95
N GLU A 165 -41.83 -41.52 22.58
CA GLU A 165 -40.68 -40.68 22.94
C GLU A 165 -39.86 -40.23 21.72
N GLN A 166 -39.78 -41.03 20.66
CA GLN A 166 -39.11 -40.65 19.41
C GLN A 166 -39.90 -39.68 18.53
N ASN A 167 -41.18 -39.41 18.83
CA ASN A 167 -42.00 -38.44 18.07
C ASN A 167 -42.17 -37.08 18.79
N LYS A 168 -41.13 -36.67 19.53
CA LYS A 168 -40.92 -35.26 19.89
C LYS A 168 -40.62 -34.52 18.59
N HIS A 169 -41.59 -33.73 18.11
CA HIS A 169 -41.44 -32.94 16.89
C HIS A 169 -40.17 -32.08 17.00
N LEU A 170 -39.19 -32.32 16.12
CA LEU A 170 -37.96 -31.53 16.10
C LEU A 170 -38.33 -30.05 15.92
N PRO A 171 -37.78 -29.13 16.73
CA PRO A 171 -38.02 -27.70 16.57
C PRO A 171 -37.57 -27.25 15.18
N SER A 172 -38.40 -26.44 14.52
CA SER A 172 -38.05 -25.82 13.25
C SER A 172 -36.82 -24.92 13.44
N PRO A 173 -35.98 -24.69 12.43
CA PRO A 173 -34.98 -23.62 12.48
C PRO A 173 -35.57 -22.22 12.79
N ASN A 174 -36.89 -22.05 12.60
CA ASN A 174 -37.65 -20.87 13.04
C ASN A 174 -37.89 -20.79 14.55
N ASP A 175 -37.74 -21.86 15.31
CA ASP A 175 -38.01 -21.88 16.76
C ASP A 175 -36.81 -21.40 17.59
N TYR A 176 -35.65 -21.18 16.96
CA TYR A 176 -34.41 -20.74 17.59
C TYR A 176 -34.32 -19.22 17.58
N THR A 177 -34.15 -18.62 18.76
CA THR A 177 -34.17 -17.15 18.96
C THR A 177 -32.84 -16.58 19.47
N VAL A 178 -31.93 -17.44 19.93
CA VAL A 178 -30.61 -17.10 20.47
C VAL A 178 -29.53 -17.77 19.63
N GLY A 179 -28.59 -16.99 19.10
CA GLY A 179 -27.40 -17.49 18.43
C GLY A 179 -26.16 -17.31 19.30
N TRP A 180 -25.37 -18.37 19.46
CA TRP A 180 -24.17 -18.41 20.29
C TRP A 180 -22.98 -18.81 19.43
N ILE A 181 -21.93 -17.98 19.40
CA ILE A 181 -20.72 -18.20 18.61
C ILE A 181 -19.51 -18.37 19.53
N CYS A 182 -18.74 -19.42 19.28
CA CYS A 182 -17.46 -19.72 19.93
C CYS A 182 -16.32 -19.67 18.90
N ALA A 183 -15.18 -19.07 19.28
CA ALA A 183 -13.97 -18.98 18.46
C ALA A 183 -13.21 -20.32 18.38
N ILE A 184 -13.21 -21.12 19.45
CA ILE A 184 -12.47 -22.40 19.48
C ILE A 184 -13.24 -23.56 20.14
N SER A 185 -12.84 -24.79 19.80
CA SER A 185 -13.41 -26.03 20.35
C SER A 185 -13.42 -26.12 21.88
N THR A 186 -12.49 -25.45 22.56
CA THR A 186 -12.47 -25.34 24.04
C THR A 186 -13.70 -24.59 24.57
N GLU A 187 -14.10 -23.52 23.89
CA GLU A 187 -15.24 -22.68 24.26
C GLU A 187 -16.54 -23.36 23.87
N TYR A 188 -16.59 -23.96 22.67
CA TYR A 188 -17.74 -24.74 22.19
C TYR A 188 -18.07 -25.87 23.17
N THR A 189 -17.07 -26.67 23.56
CA THR A 189 -17.22 -27.73 24.58
C THR A 189 -17.80 -27.20 25.90
N ALA A 190 -17.36 -26.01 26.34
CA ALA A 190 -17.88 -25.38 27.54
C ALA A 190 -19.34 -24.94 27.37
N ALA A 191 -19.71 -24.34 26.23
CA ALA A 191 -21.07 -23.95 25.91
C ALA A 191 -22.04 -25.16 25.88
N LEU A 192 -21.63 -26.28 25.27
CA LEU A 192 -22.44 -27.50 25.22
C LEU A 192 -22.75 -28.06 26.62
N CYS A 193 -21.88 -27.84 27.61
CA CYS A 193 -22.10 -28.29 29.00
C CYS A 193 -23.27 -27.60 29.72
N PHE A 194 -23.79 -26.48 29.19
CA PHE A 194 -24.90 -25.72 29.76
C PHE A 194 -26.23 -25.93 29.03
N LEU A 195 -26.27 -26.75 27.97
CA LEU A 195 -27.51 -27.22 27.37
C LEU A 195 -28.25 -28.16 28.32
N GLU A 196 -29.53 -27.88 28.54
CA GLU A 196 -30.40 -28.68 29.42
C GLU A 196 -31.24 -29.70 28.64
N GLU A 197 -31.43 -29.42 27.35
CA GLU A 197 -31.98 -30.32 26.35
C GLU A 197 -31.14 -30.12 25.08
N GLN A 198 -30.54 -31.18 24.54
CA GLN A 198 -29.91 -31.14 23.22
C GLN A 198 -30.93 -31.61 22.19
N HIS A 199 -31.13 -30.83 21.13
CA HIS A 199 -31.99 -31.18 20.01
C HIS A 199 -31.19 -31.96 18.95
N GLY A 200 -31.87 -32.62 18.01
CA GLY A 200 -31.20 -33.32 16.91
C GLY A 200 -30.40 -32.39 16.00
N THR A 201 -29.51 -32.98 15.20
CA THR A 201 -28.84 -32.28 14.08
C THR A 201 -29.87 -31.70 13.12
N PRO A 202 -29.65 -30.50 12.53
CA PRO A 202 -30.59 -29.95 11.56
C PRO A 202 -30.63 -30.80 10.28
N ASP A 203 -31.83 -31.27 9.90
CA ASP A 203 -32.05 -32.05 8.66
C ASP A 203 -31.76 -31.23 7.37
N HIS A 204 -31.73 -29.90 7.49
CA HIS A 204 -31.42 -28.98 6.40
C HIS A 204 -30.75 -27.71 6.93
N VAL A 205 -29.66 -27.32 6.29
CA VAL A 205 -28.99 -26.00 6.39
C VAL A 205 -28.87 -25.41 4.98
N SER A 206 -28.55 -24.12 4.88
CA SER A 206 -28.36 -23.45 3.59
C SER A 206 -27.26 -24.12 2.73
N VAL A 207 -27.43 -24.12 1.41
CA VAL A 207 -26.57 -24.85 0.44
C VAL A 207 -25.09 -24.40 0.46
N HIS A 208 -24.78 -23.24 1.06
CA HIS A 208 -23.43 -22.68 1.19
C HIS A 208 -23.03 -22.45 2.65
N ASP A 209 -23.73 -23.08 3.60
CA ASP A 209 -23.45 -23.01 5.03
C ASP A 209 -22.63 -24.24 5.44
N TYR A 210 -21.42 -24.00 5.93
CA TYR A 210 -20.43 -25.02 6.30
C TYR A 210 -20.22 -25.15 7.81
N ASN A 211 -21.08 -24.52 8.63
CA ASN A 211 -20.92 -24.49 10.08
C ASN A 211 -21.39 -25.78 10.76
N ASP A 212 -20.71 -26.18 11.84
CA ASP A 212 -21.15 -27.25 12.72
C ASP A 212 -22.05 -26.71 13.84
N TYR A 213 -23.35 -27.03 13.77
CA TYR A 213 -24.38 -26.55 14.70
C TYR A 213 -24.77 -27.60 15.72
N THR A 214 -24.55 -27.30 17.01
CA THR A 214 -25.28 -27.97 18.08
C THR A 214 -26.50 -27.14 18.45
N LEU A 215 -27.65 -27.79 18.47
CA LEU A 215 -28.95 -27.19 18.77
C LEU A 215 -29.44 -27.65 20.15
N GLY A 216 -30.12 -26.78 20.89
CA GLY A 216 -30.69 -27.16 22.19
C GLY A 216 -31.48 -26.09 22.91
N ARG A 217 -31.68 -26.28 24.21
CA ARG A 217 -32.39 -25.39 25.13
C ARG A 217 -31.50 -24.95 26.29
N ILE A 218 -31.59 -23.68 26.66
CA ILE A 218 -31.09 -23.14 27.93
C ILE A 218 -32.24 -22.38 28.60
N GLY A 219 -32.72 -22.91 29.72
CA GLY A 219 -33.88 -22.40 30.44
C GLY A 219 -35.14 -22.38 29.58
N LYS A 220 -35.56 -21.18 29.16
CA LYS A 220 -36.77 -20.96 28.34
C LYS A 220 -36.46 -20.61 26.88
N HIS A 221 -35.20 -20.63 26.47
CA HIS A 221 -34.78 -20.23 25.12
C HIS A 221 -34.25 -21.42 24.33
N ASN A 222 -34.60 -21.49 23.05
CA ASN A 222 -33.97 -22.40 22.09
C ASN A 222 -32.72 -21.70 21.53
N VAL A 223 -31.57 -22.37 21.62
CA VAL A 223 -30.24 -21.83 21.31
C VAL A 223 -29.62 -22.64 20.16
N VAL A 224 -29.06 -21.93 19.17
CA VAL A 224 -28.15 -22.50 18.18
C VAL A 224 -26.71 -22.11 18.54
N ILE A 225 -25.84 -23.09 18.69
CA ILE A 225 -24.43 -22.91 19.05
C ILE A 225 -23.56 -23.33 17.86
N ALA A 226 -22.66 -22.45 17.43
CA ALA A 226 -21.66 -22.72 16.39
C ALA A 226 -20.23 -22.48 16.89
N VAL A 227 -19.27 -23.12 16.22
CA VAL A 227 -17.83 -22.87 16.38
C VAL A 227 -17.23 -22.45 15.03
N LEU A 228 -16.19 -21.62 15.06
CA LEU A 228 -15.40 -21.31 13.87
C LEU A 228 -14.68 -22.58 13.33
N PRO A 229 -14.36 -22.65 12.02
CA PRO A 229 -13.62 -23.76 11.43
C PRO A 229 -12.26 -24.01 12.12
N ASP A 230 -11.83 -25.27 12.20
CA ASP A 230 -10.59 -25.59 12.92
C ASP A 230 -9.36 -24.97 12.23
N GLY A 231 -8.54 -24.28 13.01
CA GLY A 231 -7.43 -23.46 12.54
C GLY A 231 -7.79 -22.02 12.12
N GLU A 232 -9.07 -21.69 11.98
CA GLU A 232 -9.53 -20.31 11.72
C GLU A 232 -9.88 -19.56 13.02
N TYR A 233 -9.60 -18.25 13.04
CA TYR A 233 -9.96 -17.32 14.11
C TYR A 233 -9.84 -15.87 13.59
N GLY A 234 -10.32 -14.90 14.37
CA GLY A 234 -10.35 -13.50 13.98
C GLY A 234 -11.64 -13.04 13.27
N THR A 235 -11.71 -11.73 12.99
CA THR A 235 -12.97 -11.05 12.65
C THR A 235 -13.69 -11.58 11.40
N VAL A 236 -12.95 -11.99 10.36
CA VAL A 236 -13.51 -12.42 9.08
C VAL A 236 -14.21 -13.78 9.20
N SER A 237 -13.57 -14.76 9.85
CA SER A 237 -14.16 -16.10 10.03
C SER A 237 -15.41 -16.02 10.92
N ALA A 238 -15.35 -15.26 12.02
CA ALA A 238 -16.50 -15.02 12.88
C ALA A 238 -17.69 -14.38 12.14
N ALA A 239 -17.44 -13.40 11.26
CA ALA A 239 -18.47 -12.79 10.42
C ALA A 239 -19.10 -13.79 9.44
N GLY A 240 -18.32 -14.74 8.91
CA GLY A 240 -18.82 -15.86 8.08
C GLY A 240 -19.79 -16.75 8.86
N VAL A 241 -19.36 -17.29 10.00
CA VAL A 241 -20.18 -18.13 10.89
C VAL A 241 -21.50 -17.43 11.25
N ALA A 242 -21.45 -16.15 11.58
CA ALA A 242 -22.63 -15.36 11.94
C ALA A 242 -23.57 -15.06 10.77
N LYS A 243 -23.03 -14.80 9.57
CA LYS A 243 -23.81 -14.62 8.33
C LYS A 243 -24.60 -15.88 8.03
N ASP A 244 -23.95 -17.04 8.03
CA ASP A 244 -24.57 -18.28 7.60
C ASP A 244 -25.51 -18.87 8.66
N MET A 245 -25.20 -18.70 9.95
CA MET A 245 -26.15 -18.96 11.05
C MET A 245 -27.46 -18.18 10.89
N ARG A 246 -27.42 -16.92 10.45
CA ARG A 246 -28.62 -16.12 10.19
C ARG A 246 -29.41 -16.58 8.96
N HIS A 247 -28.76 -17.24 8.00
CA HIS A 247 -29.44 -17.82 6.84
C HIS A 247 -30.15 -19.14 7.19
N SER A 248 -29.51 -20.02 7.96
CA SER A 248 -30.11 -21.29 8.38
C SER A 248 -31.09 -21.14 9.55
N PHE A 249 -30.91 -20.17 10.45
CA PHE A 249 -31.76 -19.91 11.63
C PHE A 249 -32.34 -18.47 11.59
N PRO A 250 -33.31 -18.19 10.70
CA PRO A 250 -33.74 -16.82 10.40
C PRO A 250 -34.46 -16.12 11.55
N ASN A 251 -34.97 -16.83 12.56
CA ASN A 251 -35.65 -16.23 13.71
C ASN A 251 -34.71 -15.84 14.87
N VAL A 252 -33.38 -15.98 14.74
CA VAL A 252 -32.43 -15.50 15.76
C VAL A 252 -32.55 -13.98 15.93
N ARG A 253 -32.64 -13.52 17.19
CA ARG A 253 -32.92 -12.12 17.59
C ARG A 253 -31.84 -11.52 18.46
N ILE A 254 -31.20 -12.33 19.30
CA ILE A 254 -30.06 -11.92 20.13
C ILE A 254 -28.85 -12.81 19.86
N GLY A 255 -27.68 -12.18 19.78
CA GLY A 255 -26.39 -12.85 19.64
C GLY A 255 -25.63 -12.91 20.97
N LEU A 256 -24.87 -13.98 21.16
CA LEU A 256 -23.86 -14.12 22.21
C LEU A 256 -22.54 -14.54 21.57
N MET A 257 -21.45 -13.87 21.95
CA MET A 257 -20.09 -14.36 21.70
C MET A 257 -19.47 -14.70 23.05
N VAL A 258 -19.31 -15.99 23.33
CA VAL A 258 -18.91 -16.49 24.65
C VAL A 258 -17.69 -17.36 24.50
N GLY A 259 -16.64 -17.02 25.25
CA GLY A 259 -15.36 -17.71 25.11
C GLY A 259 -14.32 -17.23 26.10
N ILE A 260 -13.06 -17.31 25.70
CA ILE A 260 -11.89 -16.87 26.48
C ILE A 260 -11.26 -15.60 25.88
N GLY A 261 -10.49 -14.88 26.69
CA GLY A 261 -9.71 -13.73 26.25
C GLY A 261 -8.54 -13.44 27.20
N GLY A 262 -7.63 -12.57 26.76
CA GLY A 262 -6.56 -12.05 27.59
C GLY A 262 -7.05 -10.91 28.47
N GLY A 263 -6.69 -10.91 29.76
CA GLY A 263 -7.05 -9.84 30.69
C GLY A 263 -6.12 -8.63 30.57
N ALA A 264 -6.63 -7.46 30.94
CA ALA A 264 -5.87 -6.21 31.02
C ALA A 264 -5.99 -5.58 32.43
N PRO A 265 -5.22 -6.07 33.44
CA PRO A 265 -5.29 -5.54 34.80
C PRO A 265 -4.84 -4.08 34.86
N SER A 266 -5.49 -3.29 35.72
CA SER A 266 -5.14 -1.88 35.93
C SER A 266 -5.35 -1.46 37.39
N GLN A 267 -4.92 -0.25 37.76
CA GLN A 267 -5.15 0.30 39.10
C GLN A 267 -6.64 0.44 39.45
N LYS A 268 -7.54 0.49 38.45
CA LYS A 268 -9.00 0.51 38.65
C LYS A 268 -9.62 -0.89 38.69
N HIS A 269 -9.01 -1.85 37.99
CA HIS A 269 -9.61 -3.15 37.68
C HIS A 269 -8.63 -4.29 37.99
N ASP A 270 -8.80 -4.91 39.15
CA ASP A 270 -8.04 -6.08 39.61
C ASP A 270 -8.54 -7.37 38.92
N ILE A 271 -8.35 -7.43 37.60
CA ILE A 271 -8.73 -8.56 36.75
C ILE A 271 -7.77 -9.72 36.98
N ARG A 272 -8.32 -10.91 37.26
CA ARG A 272 -7.58 -12.14 37.58
C ARG A 272 -7.84 -13.25 36.57
N LEU A 273 -7.00 -14.28 36.55
CA LEU A 273 -7.29 -15.47 35.76
C LEU A 273 -8.56 -16.14 36.27
N GLY A 274 -9.42 -16.57 35.34
CA GLY A 274 -10.76 -17.07 35.63
C GLY A 274 -11.82 -15.98 35.87
N ASP A 275 -11.50 -14.69 35.97
CA ASP A 275 -12.52 -13.62 36.00
C ASP A 275 -13.33 -13.59 34.68
N ILE A 276 -14.50 -12.94 34.71
CA ILE A 276 -15.37 -12.76 33.56
C ILE A 276 -15.39 -11.27 33.17
N VAL A 277 -15.11 -10.97 31.91
CA VAL A 277 -15.23 -9.61 31.34
C VAL A 277 -16.35 -9.57 30.31
N ILE A 278 -17.23 -8.57 30.43
CA ILE A 278 -18.43 -8.41 29.60
C ILE A 278 -18.38 -7.06 28.88
N SER A 279 -18.65 -7.05 27.57
CA SER A 279 -18.72 -5.83 26.76
C SER A 279 -19.86 -4.91 27.24
N ALA A 280 -19.53 -3.72 27.73
CA ALA A 280 -20.49 -2.73 28.20
C ALA A 280 -20.28 -1.39 27.48
N PRO A 281 -21.27 -0.88 26.72
CA PRO A 281 -21.20 0.45 26.12
C PRO A 281 -21.02 1.54 27.18
N ARG A 282 -20.04 2.42 26.96
CA ARG A 282 -19.73 3.61 27.79
C ARG A 282 -19.19 4.72 26.89
N ASP A 283 -19.41 5.97 27.27
CA ASP A 283 -18.72 7.14 26.69
C ASP A 283 -18.76 7.21 25.14
N GLY A 284 -19.91 6.86 24.56
CA GLY A 284 -20.14 6.80 23.11
C GLY A 284 -19.60 5.54 22.40
N LYS A 285 -18.81 4.70 23.06
CA LYS A 285 -18.23 3.46 22.51
C LYS A 285 -19.23 2.29 22.56
N GLY A 286 -19.14 1.38 21.59
CA GLY A 286 -20.04 0.22 21.43
C GLY A 286 -19.92 -0.90 22.48
N GLY A 287 -18.98 -0.81 23.43
CA GLY A 287 -18.62 -1.89 24.36
C GLY A 287 -17.56 -2.87 23.81
N VAL A 288 -17.39 -2.89 22.49
CA VAL A 288 -16.23 -3.45 21.78
C VAL A 288 -15.51 -2.33 21.05
N PHE A 289 -14.18 -2.41 20.96
CA PHE A 289 -13.29 -1.46 20.29
C PHE A 289 -12.31 -2.20 19.39
N GLN A 290 -12.28 -1.88 18.09
CA GLN A 290 -11.29 -2.47 17.18
C GLN A 290 -10.00 -1.64 17.19
N TYR A 291 -8.90 -2.23 17.67
CA TYR A 291 -7.64 -1.49 17.91
C TYR A 291 -6.62 -1.55 16.76
N ASP A 292 -6.90 -2.32 15.70
CA ASP A 292 -6.13 -2.35 14.45
C ASP A 292 -6.79 -1.57 13.29
N TYR A 293 -7.98 -0.99 13.50
CA TYR A 293 -8.77 -0.31 12.47
C TYR A 293 -8.89 1.21 12.69
N GLY A 294 -8.04 2.00 12.05
CA GLY A 294 -7.94 3.44 12.27
C GLY A 294 -6.95 4.15 11.35
N LYS A 295 -6.78 5.46 11.56
CA LYS A 295 -5.75 6.28 10.92
C LYS A 295 -4.51 6.32 11.81
N THR A 296 -3.41 5.79 11.30
CA THR A 296 -2.08 6.09 11.81
C THR A 296 -1.62 7.38 11.14
N ILE A 297 -1.51 8.46 11.91
CA ILE A 297 -0.98 9.75 11.44
C ILE A 297 0.43 9.90 12.03
N GLN A 298 1.37 10.42 11.22
CA GLN A 298 2.75 10.60 11.66
C GLN A 298 2.83 11.44 12.94
N ASP A 299 3.65 10.99 13.89
CA ASP A 299 3.88 11.58 15.21
C ASP A 299 2.61 11.78 16.08
N GLN A 300 1.54 11.05 15.80
CA GLN A 300 0.30 11.03 16.59
C GLN A 300 -0.04 9.62 17.10
N SER A 301 -0.90 9.55 18.12
CA SER A 301 -1.53 8.29 18.51
C SER A 301 -2.50 7.81 17.42
N PHE A 302 -2.65 6.48 17.33
CA PHE A 302 -3.62 5.83 16.44
C PHE A 302 -5.02 6.39 16.66
N GLN A 303 -5.62 6.94 15.60
CA GLN A 303 -6.97 7.52 15.64
C GLN A 303 -8.00 6.51 15.12
N PRO A 304 -8.88 5.93 15.98
CA PRO A 304 -9.94 5.04 15.51
C PRO A 304 -10.94 5.80 14.64
N THR A 305 -11.37 5.19 13.53
CA THR A 305 -12.17 5.89 12.49
C THR A 305 -13.66 5.57 12.51
N GLY A 306 -14.13 4.77 13.48
CA GLY A 306 -15.54 4.41 13.60
C GLY A 306 -15.88 3.79 14.94
N PHE A 307 -17.18 3.56 15.14
CA PHE A 307 -17.74 2.93 16.33
C PHE A 307 -18.46 1.64 15.92
N LEU A 308 -18.31 0.59 16.73
CA LEU A 308 -19.07 -0.65 16.55
C LEU A 308 -20.47 -0.53 17.17
N ASN A 309 -21.43 -1.26 16.61
CA ASN A 309 -22.79 -1.34 17.15
C ASN A 309 -22.84 -1.81 18.61
N GLN A 310 -23.91 -1.47 19.32
CA GLN A 310 -24.14 -1.85 20.72
C GLN A 310 -24.92 -3.18 20.83
N PRO A 311 -24.73 -3.97 21.91
CA PRO A 311 -25.56 -5.14 22.18
C PRO A 311 -27.07 -4.79 22.31
N PRO A 312 -27.99 -5.71 21.96
CA PRO A 312 -29.43 -5.56 22.14
C PRO A 312 -29.86 -5.09 23.53
N VAL A 313 -31.01 -4.42 23.62
CA VAL A 313 -31.49 -3.76 24.85
C VAL A 313 -31.85 -4.78 25.91
N ALA A 314 -32.47 -5.91 25.51
CA ALA A 314 -32.78 -7.03 26.40
C ALA A 314 -31.51 -7.60 27.08
N LEU A 315 -30.42 -7.75 26.33
CA LEU A 315 -29.13 -8.23 26.85
C LEU A 315 -28.54 -7.22 27.85
N ARG A 316 -28.49 -5.92 27.50
CA ARG A 316 -27.95 -4.88 28.39
C ARG A 316 -28.75 -4.72 29.69
N ALA A 317 -30.08 -4.81 29.60
CA ALA A 317 -30.95 -4.80 30.78
C ALA A 317 -30.71 -6.02 31.69
N ALA A 318 -30.50 -7.20 31.10
CA ALA A 318 -30.21 -8.42 31.85
C ALA A 318 -28.83 -8.41 32.51
N VAL A 319 -27.79 -7.88 31.86
CA VAL A 319 -26.46 -7.68 32.46
C VAL A 319 -26.55 -6.83 33.74
N ASN A 320 -27.28 -5.71 33.68
CA ASN A 320 -27.47 -4.85 34.85
C ASN A 320 -28.29 -5.56 35.95
N GLY A 321 -29.32 -6.32 35.56
CA GLY A 321 -30.14 -7.11 36.49
C GLY A 321 -29.39 -8.27 37.16
N LEU A 322 -28.41 -8.88 36.47
CA LEU A 322 -27.48 -9.85 37.07
C LEU A 322 -26.48 -9.17 37.99
N LYS A 323 -25.90 -8.03 37.61
CA LYS A 323 -24.94 -7.31 38.45
C LYS A 323 -25.52 -7.04 39.84
N THR A 324 -26.72 -6.47 39.93
CA THR A 324 -27.42 -6.22 41.21
C THR A 324 -27.82 -7.51 41.94
N GLN A 325 -27.91 -8.64 41.26
CA GLN A 325 -28.20 -9.95 41.88
C GLN A 325 -26.95 -10.55 42.54
N TYR A 326 -25.80 -10.55 41.85
CA TYR A 326 -24.54 -11.02 42.41
C TYR A 326 -24.03 -10.07 43.51
N GLU A 327 -24.09 -8.74 43.31
CA GLU A 327 -23.76 -7.71 44.30
C GLU A 327 -24.56 -7.84 45.62
N ARG A 328 -25.73 -8.51 45.58
CA ARG A 328 -26.57 -8.77 46.75
C ARG A 328 -26.38 -10.16 47.37
N ASN A 329 -26.15 -11.19 46.55
CA ASN A 329 -26.28 -12.60 46.95
C ASN A 329 -25.03 -13.47 46.67
N GLY A 330 -24.02 -12.94 45.97
CA GLY A 330 -22.96 -13.73 45.31
C GLY A 330 -23.44 -14.50 44.09
N HIS A 331 -22.50 -15.13 43.38
CA HIS A 331 -22.78 -16.12 42.32
C HIS A 331 -22.69 -17.57 42.84
N GLN A 332 -23.14 -18.54 42.04
CA GLN A 332 -23.07 -19.98 42.36
C GLN A 332 -22.22 -20.77 41.34
N PHE A 333 -21.18 -20.14 40.80
CA PHE A 333 -20.38 -20.73 39.73
C PHE A 333 -19.60 -21.97 40.18
N ASP A 334 -18.93 -21.96 41.34
CA ASP A 334 -18.17 -23.12 41.81
C ASP A 334 -19.04 -24.37 41.98
N ASP A 335 -20.23 -24.25 42.60
CA ASP A 335 -21.20 -25.34 42.72
C ASP A 335 -21.66 -25.86 41.35
N THR A 336 -22.03 -24.94 40.45
CA THR A 336 -22.52 -25.27 39.10
C THR A 336 -21.45 -25.96 38.25
N LEU A 337 -20.20 -25.49 38.31
CA LEU A 337 -19.07 -26.09 37.60
C LEU A 337 -18.72 -27.46 38.19
N ASN A 338 -18.75 -27.62 39.51
CA ASN A 338 -18.53 -28.92 40.14
C ASN A 338 -19.58 -29.94 39.67
N GLU A 339 -20.87 -29.62 39.68
CA GLU A 339 -21.93 -30.49 39.14
C GLU A 339 -21.67 -30.90 37.67
N ILE A 340 -21.26 -29.95 36.82
CA ILE A 340 -20.94 -30.21 35.41
C ILE A 340 -19.75 -31.16 35.27
N LEU A 341 -18.71 -30.98 36.09
CA LEU A 341 -17.51 -31.81 36.10
C LEU A 341 -17.74 -33.19 36.77
N GLU A 342 -18.76 -33.35 37.60
CA GLU A 342 -19.24 -34.67 38.05
C GLU A 342 -20.01 -35.40 36.96
N LYS A 343 -20.93 -34.72 36.27
CA LYS A 343 -21.68 -35.27 35.13
C LYS A 343 -20.78 -35.61 33.93
N ASN A 344 -19.69 -34.85 33.73
CA ASN A 344 -18.76 -34.99 32.61
C ASN A 344 -17.32 -35.32 33.06
N PRO A 345 -17.04 -36.55 33.55
CA PRO A 345 -15.76 -36.89 34.17
C PRO A 345 -14.55 -36.75 33.22
N ARG A 346 -14.76 -36.81 31.90
CA ARG A 346 -13.69 -36.57 30.89
C ARG A 346 -13.17 -35.14 30.89
N LEU A 347 -13.97 -34.15 31.31
CA LEU A 347 -13.60 -32.73 31.28
C LEU A 347 -12.73 -32.33 32.48
N ARG A 348 -12.77 -33.10 33.59
CA ARG A 348 -12.05 -32.84 34.85
C ARG A 348 -10.56 -32.53 34.72
N MET A 349 -9.89 -33.05 33.68
CA MET A 349 -8.46 -32.80 33.46
C MET A 349 -8.18 -31.37 32.93
N LYS A 350 -9.03 -30.84 32.04
CA LYS A 350 -8.81 -29.57 31.33
C LYS A 350 -9.67 -28.40 31.87
N TYR A 351 -10.81 -28.71 32.48
CA TYR A 351 -11.86 -27.73 32.82
C TYR A 351 -12.07 -27.52 34.33
N LYS A 352 -11.35 -28.24 35.18
CA LYS A 352 -11.30 -27.94 36.63
C LYS A 352 -10.70 -26.54 36.87
N ARG A 353 -11.05 -25.92 37.99
CA ARG A 353 -10.36 -24.73 38.49
C ARG A 353 -8.87 -25.05 38.76
N PRO A 354 -7.91 -24.29 38.22
CA PRO A 354 -6.49 -24.46 38.55
C PRO A 354 -6.19 -24.02 40.00
N ASP A 355 -4.99 -24.30 40.49
CA ASP A 355 -4.57 -23.87 41.82
C ASP A 355 -4.39 -22.33 41.87
N GLN A 356 -4.80 -21.71 42.98
CA GLN A 356 -4.78 -20.25 43.14
C GLN A 356 -3.36 -19.65 43.06
N GLY A 357 -2.31 -20.41 43.38
CA GLY A 357 -0.90 -20.01 43.23
C GLY A 357 -0.40 -19.97 41.77
N THR A 358 -1.23 -20.40 40.81
CA THR A 358 -0.96 -20.27 39.37
C THR A 358 -1.51 -18.98 38.75
N ASP A 359 -2.36 -18.22 39.48
CA ASP A 359 -2.72 -16.84 39.10
C ASP A 359 -1.56 -15.89 39.43
N ARG A 360 -0.73 -15.61 38.43
CA ARG A 360 0.50 -14.81 38.59
C ARG A 360 0.55 -13.70 37.55
N LEU A 361 0.57 -12.45 38.03
CA LEU A 361 0.76 -11.27 37.19
C LEU A 361 2.23 -10.82 37.23
N TYR A 362 2.88 -10.87 36.08
CA TYR A 362 4.25 -10.38 35.88
C TYR A 362 4.25 -8.89 35.49
N THR A 363 5.36 -8.21 35.72
CA THR A 363 5.56 -6.81 35.25
C THR A 363 5.54 -6.75 33.73
N SER A 364 5.04 -5.66 33.13
CA SER A 364 5.00 -5.48 31.67
C SER A 364 6.37 -5.25 31.02
N THR A 365 7.44 -5.25 31.80
CA THR A 365 8.83 -5.35 31.33
C THR A 365 9.34 -6.79 31.23
N PHE A 366 8.68 -7.77 31.86
CA PHE A 366 9.04 -9.17 31.80
C PHE A 366 8.60 -9.79 30.46
N VAL A 367 9.49 -10.56 29.84
CA VAL A 367 9.22 -11.33 28.63
C VAL A 367 9.38 -12.80 28.97
N HIS A 368 8.32 -13.58 28.78
CA HIS A 368 8.28 -14.99 29.17
C HIS A 368 9.13 -15.85 28.21
N PRO A 369 9.86 -16.88 28.69
CA PRO A 369 10.65 -17.75 27.83
C PRO A 369 9.79 -18.54 26.82
N THR A 370 10.28 -18.72 25.60
CA THR A 370 9.59 -19.44 24.53
C THR A 370 9.61 -20.97 24.72
N ASN A 371 8.76 -21.47 25.61
CA ASN A 371 8.42 -22.88 25.73
C ASN A 371 6.88 -23.08 25.68
N PRO A 372 6.30 -23.62 24.59
CA PRO A 372 4.83 -23.63 24.39
C PRO A 372 4.02 -24.57 25.30
N GLU A 373 4.65 -25.44 26.10
CA GLU A 373 3.95 -26.55 26.78
C GLU A 373 4.19 -26.67 28.29
N GLY A 374 5.10 -25.88 28.86
CA GLY A 374 5.33 -25.86 30.30
C GLY A 374 4.32 -25.00 31.06
N ILE A 375 4.03 -25.35 32.32
CA ILE A 375 3.25 -24.51 33.23
C ILE A 375 4.05 -23.23 33.53
N CYS A 376 3.39 -22.08 33.59
CA CYS A 376 4.05 -20.78 33.85
C CYS A 376 4.97 -20.81 35.08
N THR A 377 4.55 -21.51 36.14
CA THR A 377 5.27 -21.67 37.41
C THR A 377 6.53 -22.54 37.32
N ALA A 378 6.70 -23.31 36.23
CA ALA A 378 7.85 -24.19 35.99
C ALA A 378 8.80 -23.65 34.89
N VAL A 379 8.35 -22.68 34.09
CA VAL A 379 9.12 -22.08 32.98
C VAL A 379 9.59 -20.66 33.31
N CYS A 380 8.78 -19.88 34.03
CA CYS A 380 9.05 -18.48 34.34
C CYS A 380 9.62 -18.33 35.75
N SER A 381 10.40 -17.28 35.97
CA SER A 381 11.10 -17.08 37.25
C SER A 381 10.13 -16.83 38.41
N ASP A 382 10.43 -17.45 39.56
CA ASP A 382 9.83 -17.17 40.88
C ASP A 382 10.43 -15.90 41.56
N ASP A 383 11.35 -15.19 40.89
CA ASP A 383 11.94 -13.95 41.42
C ASP A 383 10.86 -12.88 41.63
N ALA A 384 10.58 -12.58 42.90
CA ALA A 384 9.57 -11.63 43.36
C ALA A 384 9.75 -10.20 42.82
N ARG A 385 10.90 -9.86 42.21
CA ARG A 385 11.11 -8.58 41.52
C ARG A 385 10.42 -8.50 40.15
N ASN A 386 10.06 -9.64 39.55
CA ASN A 386 9.35 -9.72 38.26
C ASN A 386 7.84 -9.91 38.40
N LEU A 387 7.37 -10.25 39.60
CA LEU A 387 5.95 -10.42 39.92
C LEU A 387 5.38 -9.15 40.56
N LEU A 388 4.14 -8.80 40.20
CA LEU A 388 3.41 -7.73 40.88
C LEU A 388 2.69 -8.31 42.12
N PRO A 389 2.93 -7.79 43.33
CA PRO A 389 2.28 -8.29 44.54
C PRO A 389 0.79 -7.95 44.51
N ARG A 390 -0.07 -8.97 44.63
CA ARG A 390 -1.52 -8.84 44.71
C ARG A 390 -2.00 -9.41 46.04
N ARG A 391 -2.94 -8.73 46.71
CA ARG A 391 -3.62 -9.27 47.88
C ARG A 391 -4.52 -10.44 47.49
N GLU A 392 -4.83 -11.32 48.43
CA GLU A 392 -5.96 -12.24 48.28
C GLU A 392 -7.29 -11.46 48.23
N ARG A 393 -8.32 -12.05 47.62
CA ARG A 393 -9.69 -11.53 47.71
C ARG A 393 -10.28 -11.88 49.08
N THR A 394 -11.11 -10.99 49.64
CA THR A 394 -11.81 -11.27 50.90
C THR A 394 -12.97 -12.23 50.65
N LYS A 395 -13.66 -12.63 51.73
CA LYS A 395 -14.86 -13.49 51.62
C LYS A 395 -16.09 -12.75 51.08
N ASP A 396 -15.96 -11.45 50.89
CA ASP A 396 -17.00 -10.51 50.48
C ASP A 396 -16.82 -10.05 49.02
N GLU A 397 -15.84 -10.63 48.31
CA GLU A 397 -15.51 -10.35 46.92
C GLU A 397 -15.73 -11.60 46.04
N ASP A 398 -16.49 -11.45 44.95
CA ASP A 398 -16.75 -12.53 43.99
C ASP A 398 -15.44 -13.10 43.41
N ASN A 399 -15.35 -14.43 43.31
CA ASN A 399 -14.14 -15.14 42.90
C ASN A 399 -14.49 -16.42 42.12
N PRO A 400 -14.79 -16.33 40.81
CA PRO A 400 -14.35 -15.28 39.89
C PRO A 400 -15.16 -13.99 39.95
N ALA A 401 -14.52 -12.84 39.73
CA ALA A 401 -15.17 -11.54 39.69
C ALA A 401 -15.69 -11.22 38.28
N ILE A 402 -16.71 -10.36 38.23
CA ILE A 402 -17.41 -10.00 37.00
C ILE A 402 -17.18 -8.51 36.69
N HIS A 403 -16.47 -8.22 35.61
CA HIS A 403 -16.13 -6.88 35.17
C HIS A 403 -16.94 -6.49 33.92
N CYS A 404 -17.51 -5.29 33.89
CA CYS A 404 -18.32 -4.81 32.77
C CYS A 404 -17.71 -3.52 32.18
N GLY A 405 -17.13 -3.58 30.98
CA GLY A 405 -16.41 -2.45 30.40
C GLY A 405 -16.02 -2.66 28.93
N LEU A 406 -14.92 -2.03 28.48
CA LEU A 406 -14.50 -2.07 27.09
C LEU A 406 -13.67 -3.32 26.78
N ILE A 407 -14.06 -4.08 25.75
CA ILE A 407 -13.28 -5.19 25.20
C ILE A 407 -12.60 -4.72 23.91
N ALA A 408 -11.31 -5.02 23.77
CA ALA A 408 -10.50 -4.70 22.61
C ALA A 408 -10.40 -5.92 21.67
N SER A 409 -10.57 -5.66 20.38
CA SER A 409 -10.68 -6.67 19.30
C SER A 409 -9.74 -6.32 18.14
N ALA A 410 -9.14 -7.32 17.49
CA ALA A 410 -8.29 -7.12 16.30
C ALA A 410 -8.04 -8.44 15.55
N ASN A 411 -7.54 -8.35 14.32
CA ASN A 411 -7.05 -9.51 13.57
C ASN A 411 -5.66 -9.99 14.02
N GLN A 412 -5.08 -9.38 15.07
CA GLN A 412 -3.80 -9.74 15.66
C GLN A 412 -3.95 -10.01 17.15
N LEU A 413 -3.36 -11.09 17.65
CA LEU A 413 -3.42 -11.44 19.07
C LEU A 413 -2.51 -10.51 19.91
N MET A 414 -3.07 -9.82 20.89
CA MET A 414 -2.29 -9.02 21.84
C MET A 414 -1.35 -9.93 22.66
N LYS A 415 -0.05 -9.62 22.60
CA LYS A 415 1.02 -10.26 23.39
C LYS A 415 2.04 -9.27 23.99
N ASP A 416 1.84 -7.97 23.77
CA ASP A 416 2.73 -6.94 24.29
C ASP A 416 2.10 -6.34 25.54
N ALA A 417 2.66 -6.71 26.70
CA ALA A 417 2.19 -6.24 28.00
C ALA A 417 2.27 -4.71 28.17
N ARG A 418 3.13 -4.01 27.41
CA ARG A 418 3.27 -2.55 27.45
C ARG A 418 2.19 -1.88 26.60
N ILE A 419 1.87 -2.45 25.43
CA ILE A 419 0.76 -1.96 24.59
C ILE A 419 -0.58 -2.25 25.29
N ARG A 420 -0.73 -3.43 25.91
CA ARG A 420 -1.83 -3.77 26.82
C ARG A 420 -2.01 -2.72 27.91
N ASP A 421 -0.97 -2.45 28.71
CA ASP A 421 -1.04 -1.49 29.82
C ASP A 421 -1.34 -0.07 29.32
N LYS A 422 -0.76 0.34 28.18
CA LYS A 422 -1.05 1.62 27.54
C LYS A 422 -2.53 1.74 27.16
N LEU A 423 -3.09 0.75 26.47
CA LEU A 423 -4.50 0.75 26.05
C LEU A 423 -5.47 0.62 27.24
N ALA A 424 -5.09 -0.11 28.30
CA ALA A 424 -5.85 -0.13 29.55
C ALA A 424 -5.90 1.25 30.22
N ALA A 425 -4.77 1.98 30.23
CA ALA A 425 -4.68 3.32 30.82
C ALA A 425 -5.35 4.42 29.95
N GLU A 426 -5.17 4.40 28.63
CA GLU A 426 -5.68 5.43 27.70
C GLU A 426 -7.16 5.22 27.35
N MET A 427 -7.64 3.98 27.29
CA MET A 427 -8.96 3.64 26.71
C MET A 427 -9.90 2.87 27.64
N ASP A 428 -9.49 2.55 28.87
CA ASP A 428 -10.26 1.77 29.87
C ASP A 428 -10.57 0.32 29.39
N VAL A 429 -9.66 -0.25 28.60
CA VAL A 429 -9.74 -1.64 28.09
C VAL A 429 -9.54 -2.65 29.22
N LEU A 430 -10.43 -3.64 29.29
CA LEU A 430 -10.42 -4.69 30.32
C LEU A 430 -9.99 -6.07 29.78
N CYS A 431 -10.19 -6.34 28.50
CA CYS A 431 -9.89 -7.63 27.88
C CYS A 431 -9.53 -7.48 26.41
N PHE A 432 -8.67 -8.37 25.90
CA PHE A 432 -8.29 -8.51 24.51
C PHE A 432 -8.77 -9.86 23.95
N GLU A 433 -9.40 -9.81 22.78
CA GLU A 433 -9.84 -10.96 21.96
C GLU A 433 -9.69 -10.63 20.46
N MET A 434 -10.12 -11.51 19.55
CA MET A 434 -9.85 -11.33 18.11
C MET A 434 -11.08 -11.34 17.19
N GLU A 435 -12.25 -11.75 17.67
CA GLU A 435 -13.40 -12.06 16.81
C GLU A 435 -14.48 -10.98 16.80
N ALA A 436 -14.78 -10.36 17.95
CA ALA A 436 -16.03 -9.64 18.15
C ALA A 436 -16.24 -8.44 17.22
N ALA A 437 -15.18 -7.74 16.80
CA ALA A 437 -15.30 -6.62 15.86
C ALA A 437 -15.92 -7.02 14.50
N GLY A 438 -15.72 -8.26 14.06
CA GLY A 438 -16.37 -8.79 12.86
C GLY A 438 -17.88 -9.03 13.05
N LEU A 439 -18.31 -9.31 14.28
CA LEU A 439 -19.69 -9.60 14.62
C LEU A 439 -20.53 -8.33 14.79
N MET A 440 -20.11 -7.40 15.65
CA MET A 440 -21.00 -6.38 16.25
C MET A 440 -21.93 -5.67 15.24
N ASN A 441 -21.42 -5.33 14.06
CA ASN A 441 -22.15 -4.56 13.06
C ASN A 441 -23.21 -5.37 12.28
N GLN A 442 -23.05 -6.69 12.15
CA GLN A 442 -23.94 -7.56 11.35
C GLN A 442 -24.63 -8.66 12.18
N PHE A 443 -24.16 -8.89 13.39
CA PHE A 443 -24.69 -9.80 14.38
C PHE A 443 -24.53 -9.14 15.77
N PRO A 444 -25.45 -8.23 16.17
CA PRO A 444 -25.33 -7.50 17.42
C PRO A 444 -25.40 -8.44 18.63
N CYS A 445 -24.24 -8.75 19.19
CA CYS A 445 -24.07 -9.71 20.27
C CYS A 445 -23.59 -9.06 21.56
N LEU A 446 -23.84 -9.71 22.70
CA LEU A 446 -23.07 -9.45 23.91
C LEU A 446 -21.81 -10.33 23.89
N VAL A 447 -20.65 -9.72 24.15
CA VAL A 447 -19.37 -10.43 24.25
C VAL A 447 -19.08 -10.72 25.73
N ILE A 448 -18.80 -11.99 26.03
CA ILE A 448 -18.52 -12.51 27.38
C ILE A 448 -17.23 -13.32 27.30
N ARG A 449 -16.13 -12.79 27.84
CA ARG A 449 -14.81 -13.46 27.83
C ARG A 449 -14.39 -13.85 29.25
N GLY A 450 -14.13 -15.13 29.47
CA GLY A 450 -13.42 -15.63 30.63
C GLY A 450 -11.92 -15.41 30.47
N ILE A 451 -11.26 -14.89 31.49
CA ILE A 451 -9.86 -14.49 31.40
C ILE A 451 -8.94 -15.71 31.53
N CYS A 452 -8.25 -16.07 30.46
CA CYS A 452 -7.36 -17.24 30.43
C CYS A 452 -5.87 -16.90 30.55
N ASP A 453 -5.45 -15.70 30.15
CA ASP A 453 -4.10 -15.18 30.31
C ASP A 453 -4.13 -13.66 30.49
N TYR A 454 -2.97 -13.00 30.48
CA TYR A 454 -2.85 -11.55 30.71
C TYR A 454 -2.46 -10.75 29.45
N SER A 455 -2.77 -11.24 28.24
CA SER A 455 -2.43 -10.54 26.98
C SER A 455 -0.94 -10.21 26.84
N ASP A 456 -0.06 -11.00 27.46
CA ASP A 456 1.39 -10.84 27.47
C ASP A 456 2.08 -11.88 26.56
N SER A 457 3.40 -12.04 26.70
CA SER A 457 4.16 -12.96 25.84
C SER A 457 3.86 -14.44 26.08
N HIS A 458 3.12 -14.81 27.14
CA HIS A 458 2.79 -16.18 27.52
C HIS A 458 1.28 -16.50 27.37
N LYS A 459 0.98 -17.73 26.93
CA LYS A 459 -0.38 -18.28 26.89
C LYS A 459 -0.60 -19.25 28.03
N ASN A 460 -1.38 -18.88 29.04
CA ASN A 460 -1.65 -19.76 30.18
C ASN A 460 -2.75 -20.81 29.84
N LYS A 461 -2.32 -21.84 29.10
CA LYS A 461 -3.18 -22.95 28.61
C LYS A 461 -3.97 -23.66 29.73
N GLU A 462 -3.46 -23.70 30.96
CA GLU A 462 -4.12 -24.39 32.08
C GLU A 462 -5.46 -23.73 32.45
N TRP A 463 -5.55 -22.40 32.35
CA TRP A 463 -6.76 -21.65 32.72
C TRP A 463 -7.83 -21.62 31.62
N GLN A 464 -7.50 -21.97 30.38
CA GLN A 464 -8.41 -21.86 29.23
C GLN A 464 -9.72 -22.65 29.38
N GLY A 465 -9.67 -23.86 29.97
CA GLY A 465 -10.89 -24.65 30.16
C GLY A 465 -11.79 -24.07 31.25
N TYR A 466 -11.22 -23.75 32.42
CA TYR A 466 -11.98 -23.13 33.50
C TYR A 466 -12.59 -21.78 33.10
N ALA A 467 -11.79 -20.91 32.45
CA ALA A 467 -12.23 -19.63 31.93
C ALA A 467 -13.41 -19.75 30.94
N ALA A 468 -13.37 -20.76 30.05
CA ALA A 468 -14.47 -21.03 29.14
C ALA A 468 -15.76 -21.48 29.87
N LEU A 469 -15.66 -22.32 30.90
CA LEU A 469 -16.84 -22.76 31.67
C LEU A 469 -17.49 -21.63 32.46
N VAL A 470 -16.72 -20.75 33.12
CA VAL A 470 -17.30 -19.63 33.89
C VAL A 470 -17.96 -18.59 32.97
N ALA A 471 -17.38 -18.32 31.79
CA ALA A 471 -18.01 -17.46 30.78
C ALA A 471 -19.35 -18.05 30.28
N ALA A 472 -19.39 -19.36 30.02
CA ALA A 472 -20.62 -20.05 29.63
C ALA A 472 -21.65 -20.14 30.79
N ALA A 473 -21.21 -20.22 32.04
CA ALA A 473 -22.08 -20.16 33.22
C ALA A 473 -22.78 -18.78 33.34
N TYR A 474 -22.03 -17.68 33.19
CA TYR A 474 -22.62 -16.34 33.15
C TYR A 474 -23.61 -16.19 31.99
N ALA A 475 -23.29 -16.71 30.80
CA ALA A 475 -24.19 -16.69 29.66
C ALA A 475 -25.50 -17.48 29.91
N LYS A 476 -25.45 -18.60 30.65
CA LYS A 476 -26.66 -19.31 31.12
C LYS A 476 -27.48 -18.45 32.07
N ASP A 477 -26.87 -17.89 33.11
CA ASP A 477 -27.57 -17.02 34.08
C ASP A 477 -28.21 -15.80 33.40
N LEU A 478 -27.55 -15.26 32.38
CA LEU A 478 -28.04 -14.14 31.58
C LEU A 478 -29.30 -14.52 30.79
N LEU A 479 -29.28 -15.67 30.12
CA LEU A 479 -30.46 -16.20 29.42
C LEU A 479 -31.60 -16.52 30.39
N TYR A 480 -31.30 -17.07 31.57
CA TYR A 480 -32.26 -17.26 32.66
C TYR A 480 -32.91 -15.96 33.13
N ARG A 481 -32.16 -14.84 33.10
CA ARG A 481 -32.67 -13.51 33.46
C ARG A 481 -33.56 -12.85 32.40
N ILE A 482 -33.52 -13.30 31.15
CA ILE A 482 -34.29 -12.72 30.04
C ILE A 482 -35.59 -13.52 29.84
N PRO A 483 -36.79 -12.90 29.97
CA PRO A 483 -38.05 -13.55 29.58
C PRO A 483 -38.12 -13.77 28.05
N PRO A 484 -38.69 -14.89 27.55
CA PRO A 484 -38.81 -15.14 26.10
C PRO A 484 -39.47 -14.01 25.32
N ASN A 485 -40.55 -13.41 25.86
CA ASN A 485 -41.23 -12.28 25.24
C ASN A 485 -40.39 -10.98 25.17
N LYS A 486 -39.23 -10.91 25.83
CA LYS A 486 -38.24 -9.85 25.64
C LYS A 486 -37.26 -10.17 24.52
N VAL A 487 -36.99 -11.43 24.22
CA VAL A 487 -36.24 -11.85 23.03
C VAL A 487 -37.13 -11.72 21.79
N GLU A 488 -38.38 -12.16 21.85
CA GLU A 488 -39.37 -12.03 20.77
C GLU A 488 -39.67 -10.57 20.40
N ALA A 489 -39.53 -9.64 21.35
CA ALA A 489 -39.69 -8.20 21.13
C ALA A 489 -38.45 -7.53 20.53
N GLU A 490 -37.27 -8.15 20.59
CA GLU A 490 -36.13 -7.72 19.77
C GLU A 490 -36.39 -8.09 18.30
N ARG A 491 -35.89 -7.28 17.37
CA ARG A 491 -36.01 -7.56 15.93
C ARG A 491 -35.21 -8.83 15.57
N ARG A 492 -35.62 -9.59 14.54
CA ARG A 492 -34.73 -10.66 14.03
C ARG A 492 -33.45 -10.03 13.51
N ILE A 493 -32.30 -10.66 13.71
CA ILE A 493 -31.03 -10.15 13.17
C ILE A 493 -31.06 -10.18 11.62
N GLY A 494 -31.86 -11.05 11.00
CA GLY A 494 -32.21 -10.96 9.58
C GLY A 494 -32.96 -9.66 9.20
N GLU A 495 -33.94 -9.25 10.01
CA GLU A 495 -34.79 -8.07 9.78
C GLU A 495 -34.11 -6.74 10.11
N MET A 496 -33.09 -6.73 10.98
CA MET A 496 -32.28 -5.54 11.24
C MET A 496 -31.59 -4.99 9.99
N ILE A 497 -31.43 -5.81 8.94
CA ILE A 497 -30.96 -5.34 7.62
C ILE A 497 -32.03 -4.56 6.84
N PHE A 498 -33.33 -4.74 7.08
CA PHE A 498 -34.37 -4.03 6.33
C PHE A 498 -34.48 -2.54 6.69
N ASP A 499 -34.31 -2.17 7.96
CA ASP A 499 -34.13 -0.76 8.36
C ASP A 499 -32.75 -0.19 7.91
N VAL A 500 -31.88 -1.05 7.37
CA VAL A 500 -30.54 -0.73 6.84
C VAL A 500 -30.51 -0.90 5.30
N TYR A 501 -31.67 -0.87 4.63
CA TYR A 501 -31.73 -0.80 3.15
C TYR A 501 -31.17 0.50 2.56
N GLY A 502 -30.86 1.50 3.40
CA GLY A 502 -30.00 2.62 3.01
C GLY A 502 -28.55 2.20 2.75
N ASP A 503 -28.04 1.18 3.46
CA ASP A 503 -26.63 0.77 3.38
C ASP A 503 -26.39 -0.58 2.70
N THR A 504 -27.40 -1.42 2.42
CA THR A 504 -27.16 -2.63 1.60
C THR A 504 -26.85 -2.29 0.15
N LYS A 505 -27.46 -1.23 -0.43
CA LYS A 505 -26.99 -0.67 -1.72
C LYS A 505 -25.54 -0.21 -1.58
N THR A 506 -25.20 0.44 -0.47
CA THR A 506 -23.85 0.96 -0.17
C THR A 506 -22.79 -0.12 0.11
N ILE A 507 -23.13 -1.27 0.68
CA ILE A 507 -22.18 -2.37 0.96
C ILE A 507 -21.99 -3.24 -0.28
N ARG A 508 -23.07 -3.57 -1.01
CA ARG A 508 -22.95 -4.22 -2.32
C ARG A 508 -22.14 -3.34 -3.27
N SER A 509 -22.48 -2.05 -3.37
CA SER A 509 -21.70 -1.12 -4.19
C SER A 509 -20.29 -0.92 -3.65
N LYS A 510 -19.99 -0.99 -2.34
CA LYS A 510 -18.60 -0.94 -1.85
C LYS A 510 -17.78 -2.18 -2.21
N LEU A 511 -18.39 -3.36 -2.30
CA LEU A 511 -17.69 -4.58 -2.73
C LEU A 511 -17.53 -4.60 -4.25
N GLU A 512 -18.61 -4.40 -5.00
CA GLU A 512 -18.59 -4.29 -6.47
C GLU A 512 -17.67 -3.15 -6.92
N ARG A 513 -17.71 -1.97 -6.28
CA ARG A 513 -16.80 -0.86 -6.57
C ARG A 513 -15.36 -1.12 -6.13
N LYS A 514 -15.08 -2.06 -5.21
CA LYS A 514 -13.70 -2.47 -4.89
C LYS A 514 -13.13 -3.30 -6.03
N ASP A 515 -13.90 -4.27 -6.53
CA ASP A 515 -13.50 -5.13 -7.63
C ASP A 515 -13.45 -4.33 -8.95
N ASP A 516 -14.42 -3.44 -9.18
CA ASP A 516 -14.42 -2.48 -10.29
C ASP A 516 -13.23 -1.51 -10.20
N LEU A 517 -12.79 -1.10 -8.99
CA LEU A 517 -11.56 -0.30 -8.83
C LEU A 517 -10.28 -1.11 -9.06
N GLU A 518 -10.25 -2.43 -8.80
CA GLU A 518 -9.15 -3.29 -9.25
C GLU A 518 -9.09 -3.33 -10.79
N ILE A 519 -10.24 -3.46 -11.44
CA ILE A 519 -10.37 -3.44 -12.91
C ILE A 519 -9.92 -2.09 -13.49
N LEU A 520 -10.45 -0.99 -12.97
CA LEU A 520 -10.15 0.38 -13.44
C LEU A 520 -8.68 0.76 -13.25
N ASN A 521 -8.02 0.30 -12.18
CA ASN A 521 -6.59 0.53 -11.96
C ASN A 521 -5.70 -0.43 -12.75
N TRP A 522 -6.19 -1.62 -13.13
CA TRP A 522 -5.53 -2.48 -14.11
C TRP A 522 -5.56 -1.88 -15.53
N ILE A 523 -6.66 -1.24 -15.92
CA ILE A 523 -6.78 -0.53 -17.21
C ILE A 523 -5.71 0.56 -17.31
N ILE A 524 -5.65 1.44 -16.32
CA ILE A 524 -4.53 2.37 -16.13
C ILE A 524 -4.45 2.89 -14.69
N THR A 525 -3.24 3.04 -14.16
CA THR A 525 -3.01 3.59 -12.81
C THR A 525 -3.17 5.11 -12.74
N THR A 526 -2.92 5.82 -13.84
CA THR A 526 -3.08 7.29 -13.96
C THR A 526 -4.42 7.79 -13.44
N ASP A 527 -4.37 8.94 -12.77
CA ASP A 527 -5.52 9.72 -12.32
C ASP A 527 -5.22 11.21 -12.55
N TYR A 528 -6.16 11.92 -13.18
CA TYR A 528 -6.09 13.35 -13.45
C TYR A 528 -6.78 14.20 -12.36
N GLY A 529 -7.47 13.59 -11.40
CA GLY A 529 -8.15 14.27 -10.28
C GLY A 529 -7.25 15.16 -9.41
N PRO A 530 -6.03 14.73 -9.03
CA PRO A 530 -5.07 15.61 -8.37
C PRO A 530 -4.71 16.82 -9.23
N GLN A 531 -4.35 16.61 -10.51
CA GLN A 531 -3.98 17.68 -11.43
C GLN A 531 -5.11 18.69 -11.65
N GLN A 532 -6.36 18.23 -11.78
CA GLN A 532 -7.56 19.08 -11.81
C GLN A 532 -7.66 19.96 -10.58
N SER A 533 -7.39 19.41 -9.39
CA SER A 533 -7.41 20.14 -8.12
C SER A 533 -6.30 21.19 -8.07
N ASP A 534 -5.07 20.83 -8.47
CA ASP A 534 -3.92 21.74 -8.54
C ASP A 534 -4.21 22.94 -9.47
N TYR A 535 -4.67 22.67 -10.70
CA TYR A 535 -4.94 23.70 -11.69
C TYR A 535 -6.15 24.58 -11.32
N LEU A 536 -7.11 24.06 -10.55
CA LEU A 536 -8.21 24.87 -10.01
C LEU A 536 -7.74 25.74 -8.83
N ASN A 537 -6.88 25.22 -7.96
CA ASN A 537 -6.27 25.97 -6.85
C ASN A 537 -5.31 27.07 -7.31
N LEU A 538 -4.68 26.93 -8.49
CA LEU A 538 -3.84 27.95 -9.12
C LEU A 538 -4.63 29.09 -9.79
N ARG A 539 -5.96 28.95 -9.93
CA ARG A 539 -6.82 29.97 -10.55
C ARG A 539 -6.97 31.20 -9.64
N GLN A 540 -6.78 32.39 -10.19
CA GLN A 540 -7.20 33.63 -9.54
C GLN A 540 -8.74 33.73 -9.48
N PRO A 541 -9.36 33.84 -8.28
CA PRO A 541 -10.80 34.08 -8.17
C PRO A 541 -11.24 35.34 -8.93
N GLY A 542 -12.37 35.24 -9.64
CA GLY A 542 -12.90 36.30 -10.50
C GLY A 542 -12.46 36.23 -11.98
N THR A 543 -11.42 35.48 -12.32
CA THR A 543 -10.91 35.39 -13.71
C THR A 543 -11.54 34.26 -14.53
N GLY A 544 -11.48 34.39 -15.85
CA GLY A 544 -11.83 33.37 -16.87
C GLY A 544 -13.32 33.24 -17.19
N GLN A 545 -14.17 34.09 -16.61
CA GLN A 545 -15.63 33.96 -16.71
C GLN A 545 -16.16 34.12 -18.14
N TRP A 546 -15.50 34.96 -18.96
CA TRP A 546 -15.85 35.21 -20.35
C TRP A 546 -15.92 33.95 -21.22
N LEU A 547 -15.14 32.91 -20.90
CA LEU A 547 -15.15 31.64 -21.63
C LEU A 547 -16.49 30.91 -21.44
N LEU A 548 -16.98 30.87 -20.20
CA LEU A 548 -18.24 30.22 -19.83
C LEU A 548 -19.47 30.99 -20.34
N GLU A 549 -19.31 32.31 -20.55
CA GLU A 549 -20.35 33.20 -21.08
C GLU A 549 -20.31 33.32 -22.62
N SER A 550 -19.25 32.82 -23.26
CA SER A 550 -19.11 32.84 -24.73
C SER A 550 -20.25 32.10 -25.44
N LYS A 551 -20.59 32.56 -26.64
CA LYS A 551 -21.63 31.94 -27.46
C LYS A 551 -21.20 30.55 -27.92
N GLU A 552 -19.92 30.37 -28.18
CA GLU A 552 -19.28 29.16 -28.70
C GLU A 552 -19.32 28.06 -27.64
N PHE A 553 -18.93 28.37 -26.40
CA PHE A 553 -19.09 27.46 -25.26
C PHE A 553 -20.56 27.14 -24.98
N ASN A 554 -21.45 28.13 -24.96
CA ASN A 554 -22.88 27.87 -24.70
C ASN A 554 -23.54 27.05 -25.82
N THR A 555 -23.11 27.20 -27.08
CA THR A 555 -23.54 26.34 -28.21
C THR A 555 -23.04 24.91 -28.01
N TRP A 556 -21.77 24.74 -27.64
CA TRP A 556 -21.17 23.44 -27.31
C TRP A 556 -21.85 22.76 -26.11
N VAL A 557 -22.15 23.48 -25.02
CA VAL A 557 -22.86 22.92 -23.85
C VAL A 557 -24.35 22.67 -24.11
N THR A 558 -24.97 23.24 -25.15
CA THR A 558 -26.39 22.98 -25.47
C THR A 558 -26.63 21.96 -26.59
N SER A 559 -25.72 21.86 -27.56
CA SER A 559 -25.89 21.02 -28.76
C SER A 559 -25.09 19.72 -28.64
N LYS A 560 -25.72 18.56 -28.88
CA LYS A 560 -25.02 17.26 -28.87
C LYS A 560 -23.96 17.16 -29.96
N ASP A 561 -22.97 16.31 -29.71
CA ASP A 561 -21.99 15.84 -30.70
C ASP A 561 -21.27 17.00 -31.41
N GLN A 562 -20.92 18.04 -30.64
CA GLN A 562 -20.16 19.20 -31.13
C GLN A 562 -18.71 19.15 -30.64
N THR A 563 -17.79 19.47 -31.53
CA THR A 563 -16.40 19.77 -31.19
C THR A 563 -16.19 21.28 -31.05
N LEU A 564 -15.55 21.70 -29.95
CA LEU A 564 -15.09 23.06 -29.71
C LEU A 564 -13.55 23.07 -29.62
N PHE A 565 -12.89 23.71 -30.58
CA PHE A 565 -11.45 23.83 -30.62
C PHE A 565 -10.99 25.19 -30.05
N CYS A 566 -10.09 25.15 -29.07
CA CYS A 566 -9.62 26.32 -28.33
C CYS A 566 -8.11 26.53 -28.55
N PRO A 567 -7.70 27.07 -29.71
CA PRO A 567 -6.31 27.45 -29.94
C PRO A 567 -5.94 28.61 -29.03
N GLY A 568 -4.70 28.69 -28.57
CA GLY A 568 -4.22 29.83 -27.80
C GLY A 568 -2.72 29.83 -27.61
N ILE A 569 -2.13 31.00 -27.42
CA ILE A 569 -0.68 31.14 -27.27
C ILE A 569 -0.15 30.42 -26.01
N PRO A 570 1.15 30.09 -25.93
CA PRO A 570 1.77 29.63 -24.68
C PRO A 570 1.54 30.66 -23.57
N GLY A 571 1.35 30.21 -22.32
CA GLY A 571 1.14 31.10 -21.17
C GLY A 571 -0.18 31.88 -21.12
N ALA A 572 -1.11 31.69 -22.08
CA ALA A 572 -2.44 32.34 -22.09
C ALA A 572 -3.42 31.86 -21.00
N GLY A 573 -3.07 30.83 -20.23
CA GLY A 573 -3.93 30.27 -19.18
C GLY A 573 -4.84 29.11 -19.60
N LYS A 574 -4.65 28.52 -20.79
CA LYS A 574 -5.47 27.40 -21.35
C LYS A 574 -5.85 26.33 -20.30
N THR A 575 -4.86 25.77 -19.62
CA THR A 575 -5.02 24.72 -18.60
C THR A 575 -5.87 25.15 -17.39
N ILE A 576 -5.73 26.41 -16.95
CA ILE A 576 -6.51 26.99 -15.85
C ILE A 576 -7.96 27.25 -16.28
N LEU A 577 -8.17 27.63 -17.55
CA LEU A 577 -9.49 27.74 -18.14
C LEU A 577 -10.15 26.37 -18.36
N MET A 578 -9.37 25.31 -18.64
CA MET A 578 -9.90 23.95 -18.71
C MET A 578 -10.26 23.39 -17.34
N SER A 579 -9.48 23.65 -16.29
CA SER A 579 -9.87 23.26 -14.94
C SER A 579 -11.16 23.95 -14.50
N MET A 580 -11.36 25.22 -14.88
CA MET A 580 -12.63 25.94 -14.74
C MET A 580 -13.79 25.34 -15.55
N VAL A 581 -13.56 24.90 -16.79
CA VAL A 581 -14.60 24.25 -17.61
C VAL A 581 -15.01 22.91 -16.99
N VAL A 582 -14.05 22.10 -16.54
CA VAL A 582 -14.32 20.84 -15.84
C VAL A 582 -15.10 21.10 -14.55
N ASP A 583 -14.67 22.05 -13.72
CA ASP A 583 -15.36 22.46 -12.48
C ASP A 583 -16.79 22.96 -12.76
N HIS A 584 -16.99 23.79 -13.79
CA HIS A 584 -18.31 24.26 -14.21
C HIS A 584 -19.22 23.11 -14.65
N LEU A 585 -18.72 22.18 -15.48
CA LEU A 585 -19.51 21.05 -15.97
C LEU A 585 -19.86 20.08 -14.83
N MET A 586 -18.89 19.74 -13.97
CA MET A 586 -19.11 18.89 -12.80
C MET A 586 -20.12 19.51 -11.82
N THR A 587 -20.05 20.83 -11.59
CA THR A 587 -21.01 21.56 -10.75
C THR A 587 -22.40 21.63 -11.37
N LYS A 588 -22.46 21.90 -12.69
CA LYS A 588 -23.72 22.07 -13.44
C LYS A 588 -24.50 20.77 -13.58
N PHE A 589 -23.81 19.65 -13.80
CA PHE A 589 -24.41 18.34 -14.02
C PHE A 589 -24.28 17.39 -12.82
N GLN A 590 -23.95 17.91 -11.63
CA GLN A 590 -23.66 17.12 -10.42
C GLN A 590 -24.76 16.11 -10.03
N ALA A 591 -26.01 16.41 -10.36
CA ALA A 591 -27.19 15.56 -10.07
C ALA A 591 -27.62 14.67 -11.25
N GLU A 592 -26.96 14.76 -12.41
CA GLU A 592 -27.37 14.09 -13.65
C GLU A 592 -26.43 12.93 -14.01
N SER A 593 -26.60 11.76 -13.38
CA SER A 593 -25.81 10.56 -13.67
C SER A 593 -25.92 10.03 -15.12
N SER A 594 -26.81 10.60 -15.94
CA SER A 594 -26.88 10.34 -17.38
C SER A 594 -25.87 11.15 -18.21
N ILE A 595 -25.10 12.04 -17.60
CA ILE A 595 -24.05 12.85 -18.24
C ILE A 595 -22.67 12.29 -17.89
N GLY A 596 -21.91 11.90 -18.91
CA GLY A 596 -20.51 11.52 -18.76
C GLY A 596 -19.60 12.74 -18.85
N ILE A 597 -18.58 12.83 -17.99
CA ILE A 597 -17.53 13.86 -18.08
C ILE A 597 -16.17 13.17 -17.90
N ALA A 598 -15.24 13.42 -18.82
CA ALA A 598 -13.85 12.99 -18.72
C ALA A 598 -12.90 14.08 -19.21
N TYR A 599 -11.69 14.13 -18.66
CA TYR A 599 -10.70 15.15 -19.01
C TYR A 599 -9.27 14.59 -19.02
N ILE A 600 -8.42 15.16 -19.86
CA ILE A 600 -7.01 14.81 -20.03
C ILE A 600 -6.17 16.09 -20.04
N TYR A 601 -5.08 16.06 -19.29
CA TYR A 601 -4.01 17.05 -19.35
C TYR A 601 -2.79 16.42 -20.03
N CYS A 602 -2.55 16.74 -21.31
CA CYS A 602 -1.30 16.37 -21.99
C CYS A 602 -0.11 17.05 -21.28
N ASN A 603 1.07 16.43 -21.34
CA ASN A 603 2.28 16.95 -20.68
C ASN A 603 3.53 16.40 -21.36
N PHE A 604 4.33 17.29 -21.96
CA PHE A 604 5.51 16.91 -22.74
C PHE A 604 6.55 16.10 -21.94
N LYS A 605 6.67 16.34 -20.62
CA LYS A 605 7.60 15.57 -19.76
C LYS A 605 7.21 14.10 -19.57
N ARG A 606 5.96 13.72 -19.87
CA ARG A 606 5.42 12.37 -19.67
C ARG A 606 5.10 11.67 -20.99
N GLN A 607 5.70 12.06 -22.12
CA GLN A 607 5.38 11.50 -23.44
C GLN A 607 5.52 9.96 -23.51
N GLU A 608 6.55 9.38 -22.89
CA GLU A 608 6.74 7.92 -22.81
C GLU A 608 5.58 7.20 -22.10
N GLU A 609 4.88 7.90 -21.19
CA GLU A 609 3.67 7.43 -20.51
C GLU A 609 2.38 7.81 -21.25
N GLN A 610 2.37 8.89 -22.02
CA GLN A 610 1.21 9.44 -22.74
C GLN A 610 1.06 8.84 -24.15
N THR A 611 1.06 7.50 -24.22
CA THR A 611 0.76 6.73 -25.43
C THR A 611 -0.75 6.74 -25.74
N ALA A 612 -1.14 6.52 -27.00
CA ALA A 612 -2.55 6.52 -27.41
C ALA A 612 -3.39 5.48 -26.65
N VAL A 613 -2.80 4.31 -26.34
CA VAL A 613 -3.38 3.29 -25.46
C VAL A 613 -3.69 3.87 -24.08
N ASN A 614 -2.71 4.54 -23.47
CA ASN A 614 -2.85 5.10 -22.12
C ASN A 614 -3.81 6.30 -22.06
N LEU A 615 -3.88 7.11 -23.12
CA LEU A 615 -4.83 8.22 -23.22
C LEU A 615 -6.28 7.70 -23.38
N LEU A 616 -6.51 6.73 -24.29
CA LEU A 616 -7.83 6.07 -24.43
C LEU A 616 -8.26 5.36 -23.15
N ALA A 617 -7.34 4.61 -22.52
CA ALA A 617 -7.56 3.97 -21.23
C ALA A 617 -7.94 4.98 -20.13
N SER A 618 -7.40 6.20 -20.18
CA SER A 618 -7.69 7.26 -19.21
C SER A 618 -9.07 7.89 -19.40
N VAL A 619 -9.56 8.06 -20.64
CA VAL A 619 -10.95 8.46 -20.91
C VAL A 619 -11.91 7.35 -20.49
N LEU A 620 -11.61 6.11 -20.88
CA LEU A 620 -12.42 4.94 -20.55
C LEU A 620 -12.54 4.75 -19.03
N LYS A 621 -11.43 4.86 -18.29
CA LYS A 621 -11.41 4.79 -16.82
C LYS A 621 -12.34 5.83 -16.19
N GLN A 622 -12.23 7.10 -16.60
CA GLN A 622 -13.04 8.18 -16.03
C GLN A 622 -14.54 8.02 -16.27
N LEU A 623 -14.94 7.66 -17.51
CA LEU A 623 -16.35 7.41 -17.82
C LEU A 623 -16.86 6.16 -17.09
N ALA A 624 -16.12 5.06 -17.13
CA ALA A 624 -16.55 3.81 -16.51
C ALA A 624 -16.57 3.88 -14.95
N GLN A 625 -15.72 4.72 -14.33
CA GLN A 625 -15.73 5.04 -12.90
C GLN A 625 -16.87 5.97 -12.47
N SER A 626 -17.42 6.73 -13.43
CA SER A 626 -18.56 7.65 -13.25
C SER A 626 -19.93 6.97 -13.41
N GLN A 627 -19.98 5.64 -13.55
CA GLN A 627 -21.22 4.85 -13.56
C GLN A 627 -21.54 4.26 -12.16
N ASP A 628 -22.82 3.94 -11.93
CA ASP A 628 -23.30 3.27 -10.69
C ASP A 628 -22.73 1.84 -10.56
N SER A 629 -22.33 1.22 -11.68
CA SER A 629 -21.75 -0.13 -11.78
C SER A 629 -20.91 -0.24 -13.05
N LEU A 630 -19.76 -0.90 -13.01
CA LEU A 630 -18.87 -1.00 -14.18
C LEU A 630 -19.48 -1.81 -15.35
N ALA A 631 -19.47 -1.21 -16.54
CA ALA A 631 -20.01 -1.77 -17.78
C ALA A 631 -19.46 -3.16 -18.16
N SER A 632 -20.34 -4.04 -18.66
CA SER A 632 -20.01 -5.43 -19.04
C SER A 632 -18.84 -5.53 -20.03
N SER A 633 -18.81 -4.68 -21.06
CA SER A 633 -17.73 -4.65 -22.05
C SER A 633 -16.35 -4.27 -21.46
N VAL A 634 -16.31 -3.64 -20.27
CA VAL A 634 -15.07 -3.36 -19.55
C VAL A 634 -14.63 -4.57 -18.71
N LYS A 635 -15.58 -5.32 -18.15
CA LYS A 635 -15.30 -6.60 -17.44
C LYS A 635 -14.82 -7.68 -18.42
N GLU A 636 -15.47 -7.79 -19.58
CA GLU A 636 -15.06 -8.69 -20.67
C GLU A 636 -13.63 -8.38 -21.16
N LEU A 637 -13.27 -7.10 -21.28
CA LEU A 637 -11.91 -6.68 -21.63
C LEU A 637 -10.89 -7.09 -20.55
N TYR A 638 -11.24 -6.87 -19.28
CA TYR A 638 -10.41 -7.25 -18.14
C TYR A 638 -10.18 -8.77 -18.06
N ASP A 639 -11.24 -9.58 -18.11
CA ASP A 639 -11.14 -11.03 -17.98
C ASP A 639 -10.32 -11.63 -19.12
N LYS A 640 -10.54 -11.17 -20.36
CA LYS A 640 -9.76 -11.56 -21.55
C LYS A 640 -8.25 -11.36 -21.35
N HIS A 641 -7.84 -10.21 -20.83
CA HIS A 641 -6.42 -9.87 -20.72
C HIS A 641 -5.78 -10.28 -19.38
N LYS A 642 -6.54 -10.36 -18.27
CA LYS A 642 -6.05 -10.84 -16.96
C LYS A 642 -5.68 -12.32 -17.01
N ILE A 643 -6.50 -13.16 -17.64
CA ILE A 643 -6.22 -14.59 -17.82
C ILE A 643 -4.96 -14.77 -18.68
N ASN A 644 -4.90 -14.08 -19.82
CA ASN A 644 -3.84 -14.24 -20.81
C ASN A 644 -2.55 -13.43 -20.51
N ARG A 645 -2.55 -12.62 -19.44
CA ARG A 645 -1.47 -11.70 -19.02
C ARG A 645 -0.99 -10.77 -20.14
N THR A 646 -1.94 -10.20 -20.89
CA THR A 646 -1.68 -9.26 -21.99
C THR A 646 -2.19 -7.85 -21.63
N ARG A 647 -1.99 -6.87 -22.52
CA ARG A 647 -2.61 -5.54 -22.45
C ARG A 647 -3.55 -5.34 -23.64
N PRO A 648 -4.62 -4.52 -23.49
CA PRO A 648 -5.54 -4.23 -24.58
C PRO A 648 -4.91 -3.32 -25.64
N SER A 649 -5.31 -3.51 -26.90
CA SER A 649 -4.92 -2.67 -28.03
C SER A 649 -5.74 -1.37 -28.12
N VAL A 650 -5.29 -0.45 -28.98
CA VAL A 650 -6.02 0.79 -29.32
C VAL A 650 -7.44 0.47 -29.77
N ASP A 651 -7.60 -0.44 -30.74
CA ASP A 651 -8.90 -0.83 -31.31
C ASP A 651 -9.85 -1.43 -30.26
N GLU A 652 -9.33 -2.17 -29.29
CA GLU A 652 -10.12 -2.78 -28.21
C GLU A 652 -10.58 -1.74 -27.20
N LEU A 653 -9.67 -0.84 -26.77
CA LEU A 653 -10.03 0.29 -25.91
C LEU A 653 -11.03 1.21 -26.59
N ALA A 654 -10.86 1.50 -27.88
CA ALA A 654 -11.80 2.29 -28.66
C ALA A 654 -13.18 1.62 -28.72
N LYS A 655 -13.27 0.33 -29.09
CA LYS A 655 -14.54 -0.45 -29.11
C LYS A 655 -15.27 -0.41 -27.77
N VAL A 656 -14.54 -0.58 -26.66
CA VAL A 656 -15.14 -0.52 -25.31
C VAL A 656 -15.50 0.92 -24.91
N LEU A 657 -14.76 1.92 -25.36
CA LEU A 657 -15.08 3.33 -25.15
C LEU A 657 -16.34 3.76 -25.93
N TYR A 658 -16.49 3.35 -27.20
CA TYR A 658 -17.74 3.56 -27.97
C TYR A 658 -18.93 2.94 -27.21
N SER A 659 -18.80 1.70 -26.71
CA SER A 659 -19.82 1.04 -25.88
C SER A 659 -20.19 1.88 -24.65
N VAL A 660 -19.21 2.25 -23.81
CA VAL A 660 -19.44 3.04 -22.59
C VAL A 660 -20.05 4.42 -22.88
N VAL A 661 -19.64 5.10 -23.95
CA VAL A 661 -20.21 6.39 -24.36
C VAL A 661 -21.71 6.26 -24.71
N THR A 662 -22.13 5.18 -25.37
CA THR A 662 -23.57 4.97 -25.68
C THR A 662 -24.47 4.72 -24.48
N MET A 663 -23.91 4.48 -23.28
CA MET A 663 -24.67 4.31 -22.04
C MET A 663 -25.10 5.65 -21.42
N TYR A 664 -24.48 6.75 -21.86
CA TYR A 664 -24.79 8.10 -21.40
C TYR A 664 -25.81 8.78 -22.33
N SER A 665 -26.64 9.67 -21.77
CA SER A 665 -27.49 10.53 -22.59
C SER A 665 -26.67 11.57 -23.35
N ARG A 666 -25.49 11.93 -22.82
CA ARG A 666 -24.49 12.82 -23.42
C ARG A 666 -23.15 12.66 -22.71
N VAL A 667 -22.04 12.83 -23.42
CA VAL A 667 -20.69 12.81 -22.84
C VAL A 667 -19.95 14.09 -23.20
N TYR A 668 -19.23 14.67 -22.24
CA TYR A 668 -18.26 15.75 -22.46
C TYR A 668 -16.83 15.22 -22.27
N ILE A 669 -15.94 15.49 -23.22
CA ILE A 669 -14.53 15.10 -23.17
C ILE A 669 -13.69 16.36 -23.35
N ILE A 670 -12.78 16.63 -22.40
CA ILE A 670 -11.88 17.79 -22.44
C ILE A 670 -10.44 17.30 -22.62
N VAL A 671 -9.73 17.78 -23.64
CA VAL A 671 -8.33 17.47 -23.90
C VAL A 671 -7.53 18.77 -23.91
N ASP A 672 -6.80 19.04 -22.82
CA ASP A 672 -5.94 20.21 -22.72
C ASP A 672 -4.53 19.94 -23.26
N ALA A 673 -3.96 20.94 -23.94
CA ALA A 673 -2.60 20.97 -24.48
C ALA A 673 -2.26 19.82 -25.45
N LEU A 674 -3.14 19.51 -26.41
CA LEU A 674 -2.96 18.37 -27.34
C LEU A 674 -1.60 18.35 -28.07
N ASP A 675 -0.97 19.51 -28.29
CA ASP A 675 0.38 19.64 -28.86
C ASP A 675 1.51 19.08 -27.99
N GLU A 676 1.27 18.86 -26.69
CA GLU A 676 2.26 18.26 -25.78
C GLU A 676 2.22 16.72 -25.74
N CYS A 677 1.14 16.09 -26.20
CA CYS A 677 1.02 14.62 -26.25
C CYS A 677 1.94 13.99 -27.32
N GLN A 678 2.34 12.73 -27.12
CA GLN A 678 3.42 12.11 -27.92
C GLN A 678 3.10 12.01 -29.42
N THR A 679 4.02 12.53 -30.25
CA THR A 679 3.94 12.46 -31.72
C THR A 679 4.64 11.22 -32.32
N VAL A 680 5.62 10.64 -31.60
CA VAL A 680 6.33 9.42 -32.00
C VAL A 680 5.34 8.27 -32.23
N GLY A 681 5.48 7.60 -33.38
CA GLY A 681 4.60 6.50 -33.79
C GLY A 681 3.20 6.93 -34.26
N GLY A 682 2.94 8.22 -34.49
CA GLY A 682 1.61 8.72 -34.86
C GLY A 682 0.61 8.75 -33.70
N CYS A 683 1.08 8.59 -32.45
CA CYS A 683 0.27 8.45 -31.25
C CYS A 683 -0.79 9.56 -31.08
N GLN A 684 -0.39 10.83 -31.16
CA GLN A 684 -1.31 11.99 -31.13
C GLN A 684 -2.39 11.92 -32.22
N GLU A 685 -2.04 11.46 -33.44
CA GLU A 685 -2.98 11.38 -34.55
C GLU A 685 -4.01 10.25 -34.36
N ILE A 686 -3.56 9.09 -33.89
CA ILE A 686 -4.40 7.93 -33.56
C ILE A 686 -5.39 8.31 -32.46
N PHE A 687 -4.90 8.89 -31.36
CA PHE A 687 -5.75 9.31 -30.24
C PHE A 687 -6.80 10.35 -30.68
N LEU A 688 -6.39 11.39 -31.42
CA LEU A 688 -7.33 12.41 -31.90
C LEU A 688 -8.37 11.83 -32.90
N THR A 689 -7.97 10.87 -33.75
CA THR A 689 -8.88 10.23 -34.70
C THR A 689 -10.00 9.49 -33.96
N GLU A 690 -9.66 8.70 -32.94
CA GLU A 690 -10.67 8.02 -32.13
C GLU A 690 -11.52 9.02 -31.31
N MET A 691 -10.96 10.11 -30.80
CA MET A 691 -11.76 11.15 -30.12
C MET A 691 -12.76 11.85 -31.04
N LEU A 692 -12.41 12.12 -32.31
CA LEU A 692 -13.31 12.74 -33.29
C LEU A 692 -14.37 11.78 -33.83
N ASN A 693 -14.18 10.47 -33.69
CA ASN A 693 -15.15 9.45 -34.07
C ASN A 693 -16.21 9.18 -32.97
N LEU A 694 -16.02 9.67 -31.74
CA LEU A 694 -16.97 9.48 -30.64
C LEU A 694 -18.23 10.36 -30.80
N GLN A 695 -19.39 9.80 -30.44
CA GLN A 695 -20.65 10.54 -30.25
C GLN A 695 -20.61 11.27 -28.90
N ALA A 696 -19.78 12.31 -28.83
CA ALA A 696 -19.50 13.08 -27.62
C ALA A 696 -19.29 14.56 -27.94
N ASN A 697 -19.50 15.41 -26.95
CA ASN A 697 -19.10 16.81 -26.97
C ASN A 697 -17.61 16.92 -26.60
N LEU A 698 -16.76 17.12 -27.61
CA LEU A 698 -15.31 17.22 -27.44
C LEU A 698 -14.88 18.69 -27.31
N LEU A 699 -14.03 19.02 -26.34
CA LEU A 699 -13.33 20.30 -26.25
C LEU A 699 -11.83 20.02 -26.28
N VAL A 700 -11.10 20.63 -27.21
CA VAL A 700 -9.64 20.45 -27.33
C VAL A 700 -8.95 21.80 -27.24
N THR A 701 -7.93 21.95 -26.39
CA THR A 701 -7.02 23.11 -26.42
C THR A 701 -5.69 22.75 -27.06
N SER A 702 -5.07 23.73 -27.72
CA SER A 702 -3.73 23.58 -28.28
C SER A 702 -3.04 24.93 -28.51
N ARG A 703 -1.75 24.92 -28.83
CA ARG A 703 -1.10 26.02 -29.55
C ARG A 703 -1.71 26.18 -30.96
N PRO A 704 -1.65 27.37 -31.58
CA PRO A 704 -2.05 27.55 -32.98
C PRO A 704 -1.03 26.89 -33.92
N ILE A 705 -1.17 25.58 -34.14
CA ILE A 705 -0.28 24.76 -34.96
C ILE A 705 -1.05 24.26 -36.19
N GLN A 706 -0.60 24.69 -37.37
CA GLN A 706 -1.29 24.52 -38.65
C GLN A 706 -1.77 23.08 -38.94
N HIS A 707 -1.01 22.04 -38.55
CA HIS A 707 -1.40 20.64 -38.80
C HIS A 707 -2.42 20.08 -37.79
N ILE A 708 -2.55 20.72 -36.61
CA ILE A 708 -3.61 20.43 -35.63
C ILE A 708 -4.87 21.20 -36.04
N GLU A 709 -4.74 22.50 -36.32
CA GLU A 709 -5.83 23.37 -36.80
C GLU A 709 -6.51 22.83 -38.07
N ALA A 710 -5.73 22.22 -38.99
CA ALA A 710 -6.25 21.56 -40.19
C ALA A 710 -7.29 20.46 -39.90
N LYS A 711 -7.22 19.80 -38.72
CA LYS A 711 -8.14 18.73 -38.32
C LYS A 711 -9.43 19.24 -37.68
N PHE A 712 -9.48 20.52 -37.31
CA PHE A 712 -10.65 21.19 -36.72
C PHE A 712 -11.32 22.18 -37.69
N GLN A 713 -10.98 22.13 -38.98
CA GLN A 713 -11.60 23.00 -39.99
C GLN A 713 -13.11 22.74 -40.10
N GLY A 714 -13.91 23.73 -39.70
CA GLY A 714 -15.38 23.67 -39.73
C GLY A 714 -16.05 23.29 -38.40
N THR A 715 -15.29 23.04 -37.33
CA THR A 715 -15.87 22.91 -35.98
C THR A 715 -16.13 24.29 -35.35
N LEU A 716 -16.74 24.32 -34.16
CA LEU A 716 -16.73 25.55 -33.35
C LEU A 716 -15.27 25.84 -32.93
N SER A 717 -14.90 27.11 -32.87
CA SER A 717 -13.56 27.52 -32.42
C SER A 717 -13.59 28.85 -31.66
N LEU A 718 -12.76 28.96 -30.62
CA LEU A 718 -12.66 30.16 -29.77
C LEU A 718 -11.21 30.34 -29.30
N GLU A 719 -10.55 31.44 -29.69
CA GLU A 719 -9.15 31.68 -29.30
C GLU A 719 -9.05 31.98 -27.80
N ILE A 720 -8.14 31.28 -27.10
CA ILE A 720 -7.79 31.56 -25.71
C ILE A 720 -6.63 32.56 -25.68
N ARG A 721 -6.96 33.77 -25.21
CA ARG A 721 -6.03 34.82 -24.77
C ARG A 721 -6.47 35.31 -23.38
N ALA A 722 -5.52 35.82 -22.60
CA ALA A 722 -5.84 36.59 -21.39
C ALA A 722 -6.60 37.87 -21.76
N THR A 723 -7.62 38.23 -20.97
CA THR A 723 -8.29 39.53 -21.12
C THR A 723 -7.65 40.57 -20.20
N ASP A 724 -7.70 41.84 -20.60
CA ASP A 724 -7.25 42.97 -19.77
C ASP A 724 -7.94 42.99 -18.39
N GLU A 725 -9.21 42.58 -18.33
CA GLU A 725 -10.00 42.47 -17.09
C GLU A 725 -9.54 41.32 -16.19
N ASP A 726 -9.23 40.15 -16.76
CA ASP A 726 -8.64 39.02 -16.00
C ASP A 726 -7.28 39.43 -15.40
N VAL A 727 -6.42 40.04 -16.21
CA VAL A 727 -5.08 40.49 -15.80
C VAL A 727 -5.19 41.59 -14.74
N HIS A 728 -6.07 42.59 -14.94
CA HIS A 728 -6.30 43.64 -13.95
C HIS A 728 -6.84 43.08 -12.62
N THR A 729 -7.74 42.09 -12.66
CA THR A 729 -8.29 41.39 -11.48
C THR A 729 -7.20 40.63 -10.72
N TYR A 730 -6.32 39.93 -11.43
CA TYR A 730 -5.13 39.31 -10.86
C TYR A 730 -4.21 40.33 -10.18
N LEU A 731 -3.82 41.39 -10.90
CA LEU A 731 -2.90 42.41 -10.40
C LEU A 731 -3.47 43.12 -9.17
N THR A 732 -4.76 43.47 -9.17
CA THR A 732 -5.45 44.09 -8.02
C THR A 732 -5.30 43.25 -6.75
N SER A 733 -5.40 41.92 -6.88
CA SER A 733 -5.22 40.97 -5.77
C SER A 733 -3.76 40.78 -5.34
N HIS A 734 -2.80 41.17 -6.19
CA HIS A 734 -1.37 40.85 -6.05
C HIS A 734 -0.46 42.06 -5.76
N LEU A 735 -0.93 43.30 -5.98
CA LEU A 735 -0.21 44.54 -5.65
C LEU A 735 0.28 44.59 -4.19
N ALA A 736 -0.41 43.91 -3.25
CA ALA A 736 -0.01 43.81 -1.85
C ALA A 736 1.36 43.13 -1.62
N ARG A 737 1.86 42.36 -2.60
CA ARG A 737 3.20 41.73 -2.59
C ARG A 737 4.34 42.70 -2.92
N LEU A 738 4.04 43.87 -3.50
CA LEU A 738 5.05 44.88 -3.85
C LEU A 738 5.49 45.68 -2.61
N PRO A 739 6.66 46.38 -2.67
CA PRO A 739 7.16 47.20 -1.56
C PRO A 739 6.12 48.19 -1.01
N SER A 740 6.19 48.51 0.29
CA SER A 740 5.14 49.29 0.97
C SER A 740 4.87 50.65 0.32
N PHE A 741 5.92 51.32 -0.19
CA PHE A 741 5.80 52.60 -0.88
C PHE A 741 4.95 52.55 -2.16
N VAL A 742 4.72 51.37 -2.74
CA VAL A 742 3.75 51.17 -3.83
C VAL A 742 2.32 51.16 -3.28
N ARG A 743 2.09 50.46 -2.17
CA ARG A 743 0.76 50.31 -1.55
C ARG A 743 0.19 51.64 -1.03
N ASP A 744 1.09 52.57 -0.69
CA ASP A 744 0.74 53.91 -0.21
C ASP A 744 0.51 54.92 -1.37
N ASP A 745 0.88 54.58 -2.61
CA ASP A 745 0.70 55.41 -3.81
C ASP A 745 -0.25 54.77 -4.84
N SER A 746 -1.51 55.23 -4.82
CA SER A 746 -2.55 54.80 -5.78
C SER A 746 -2.27 55.17 -7.24
N GLY A 747 -1.47 56.22 -7.50
CA GLY A 747 -1.07 56.61 -8.85
C GLY A 747 -0.01 55.66 -9.42
N LEU A 748 0.96 55.27 -8.59
CA LEU A 748 1.96 54.26 -8.93
C LEU A 748 1.34 52.87 -9.12
N GLN A 749 0.39 52.47 -8.25
CA GLN A 749 -0.38 51.23 -8.42
C GLN A 749 -1.06 51.17 -9.79
N LYS A 750 -1.81 52.22 -10.15
CA LYS A 750 -2.46 52.27 -11.46
C LYS A 750 -1.43 52.26 -12.61
N LYS A 751 -0.33 53.01 -12.50
CA LYS A 751 0.75 53.01 -13.50
C LYS A 751 1.36 51.61 -13.69
N ILE A 752 1.48 50.82 -12.64
CA ILE A 752 1.92 49.42 -12.69
C ILE A 752 0.86 48.54 -13.39
N GLN A 753 -0.41 48.67 -13.02
CA GLN A 753 -1.52 47.90 -13.61
C GLN A 753 -1.65 48.17 -15.11
N ASP A 754 -1.81 49.44 -15.50
CA ASP A 754 -1.93 49.86 -16.90
C ASP A 754 -0.74 49.36 -17.75
N LYS A 755 0.48 49.33 -17.18
CA LYS A 755 1.69 48.87 -17.87
C LYS A 755 1.83 47.36 -17.97
N ILE A 756 1.51 46.61 -16.93
CA ILE A 756 1.59 45.14 -16.98
C ILE A 756 0.48 44.57 -17.87
N VAL A 757 -0.74 45.13 -17.83
CA VAL A 757 -1.80 44.78 -18.79
C VAL A 757 -1.28 44.98 -20.22
N GLN A 758 -0.76 46.16 -20.54
CA GLN A 758 -0.18 46.46 -21.86
C GLN A 758 0.97 45.51 -22.27
N ALA A 759 1.79 45.06 -21.32
CA ALA A 759 2.92 44.16 -21.61
C ALA A 759 2.50 42.70 -21.85
N THR A 760 1.33 42.27 -21.36
CA THR A 760 0.95 40.84 -21.41
C THR A 760 0.48 40.34 -22.78
N ASP A 761 -0.12 41.18 -23.63
CA ASP A 761 -0.65 40.84 -24.98
C ASP A 761 -1.42 39.50 -25.08
N GLY A 762 -2.20 39.16 -24.04
CA GLY A 762 -2.95 37.90 -23.97
C GLY A 762 -2.18 36.70 -23.39
N MET A 763 -0.90 36.85 -23.02
CA MET A 763 -0.12 35.88 -22.26
C MET A 763 -0.24 36.18 -20.77
N PHE A 764 -1.26 35.63 -20.11
CA PHE A 764 -1.55 35.83 -18.67
C PHE A 764 -0.31 35.63 -17.79
N LEU A 765 0.54 34.65 -18.12
CA LEU A 765 1.77 34.32 -17.41
C LEU A 765 2.76 35.48 -17.22
N LEU A 766 2.77 36.48 -18.11
CA LEU A 766 3.67 37.63 -17.95
C LEU A 766 3.27 38.47 -16.71
N ALA A 767 2.00 38.48 -16.30
CA ALA A 767 1.52 39.24 -15.15
C ALA A 767 2.13 38.83 -13.79
N PRO A 768 2.13 37.54 -13.37
CA PRO A 768 2.86 37.11 -12.16
C PRO A 768 4.36 37.38 -12.28
N LEU A 769 4.98 37.08 -13.43
CA LEU A 769 6.42 37.24 -13.63
C LEU A 769 6.87 38.72 -13.53
N HIS A 770 6.08 39.67 -14.04
CA HIS A 770 6.34 41.10 -13.87
C HIS A 770 6.13 41.57 -12.42
N ILE A 771 5.11 41.08 -11.71
CA ILE A 771 4.92 41.39 -10.28
C ILE A 771 6.11 40.88 -9.45
N GLU A 772 6.61 39.68 -9.70
CA GLU A 772 7.78 39.13 -8.99
C GLU A 772 9.08 39.87 -9.31
N ALA A 773 9.25 40.33 -10.55
CA ALA A 773 10.37 41.21 -10.92
C ALA A 773 10.30 42.55 -10.17
N LEU A 774 9.17 43.25 -10.23
CA LEU A 774 8.98 44.55 -9.55
C LEU A 774 9.02 44.45 -8.02
N ALA A 775 8.71 43.29 -7.45
CA ALA A 775 8.78 43.07 -6.00
C ALA A 775 10.21 43.18 -5.44
N GLN A 776 11.24 43.03 -6.28
CA GLN A 776 12.65 43.16 -5.89
C GLN A 776 13.20 44.59 -5.97
N GLU A 777 12.46 45.53 -6.58
CA GLU A 777 12.99 46.86 -6.90
C GLU A 777 12.99 47.79 -5.67
N PRO A 778 14.14 48.39 -5.30
CA PRO A 778 14.32 48.97 -3.97
C PRO A 778 13.70 50.36 -3.78
N THR A 779 13.33 51.07 -4.84
CA THR A 779 12.68 52.41 -4.77
C THR A 779 11.69 52.64 -5.91
N VAL A 780 10.81 53.62 -5.76
CA VAL A 780 9.86 54.08 -6.80
C VAL A 780 10.56 54.28 -8.15
N GLY A 781 11.69 55.00 -8.19
CA GLY A 781 12.41 55.27 -9.43
C GLY A 781 12.99 54.01 -10.11
N HIS A 782 13.30 52.96 -9.36
CA HIS A 782 13.70 51.68 -9.95
C HIS A 782 12.49 50.94 -10.54
N ILE A 783 11.35 50.93 -9.85
CA ILE A 783 10.08 50.43 -10.41
C ILE A 783 9.72 51.19 -11.69
N GLU A 784 9.82 52.52 -11.73
CA GLU A 784 9.52 53.30 -12.93
C GLU A 784 10.45 52.97 -14.11
N LEU A 785 11.76 52.79 -13.85
CA LEU A 785 12.73 52.36 -14.87
C LEU A 785 12.50 50.92 -15.36
N ALA A 786 11.98 50.04 -14.50
CA ALA A 786 11.57 48.68 -14.87
C ALA A 786 10.27 48.68 -15.68
N LEU A 787 9.29 49.52 -15.33
CA LEU A 787 8.03 49.70 -16.08
C LEU A 787 8.24 50.28 -17.49
N GLU A 788 9.32 51.04 -17.71
CA GLU A 788 9.74 51.49 -19.05
C GLU A 788 10.37 50.38 -19.91
N LYS A 789 10.74 49.24 -19.30
CA LYS A 789 11.50 48.15 -19.92
C LYS A 789 10.92 46.76 -19.60
N LEU A 790 9.60 46.67 -19.41
CA LEU A 790 8.93 45.39 -19.25
C LEU A 790 9.16 44.53 -20.51
N PRO A 791 9.71 43.32 -20.38
CA PRO A 791 9.75 42.34 -21.47
C PRO A 791 8.37 42.07 -22.06
N GLN A 792 8.34 41.74 -23.35
CA GLN A 792 7.10 41.32 -24.04
C GLN A 792 7.08 39.79 -24.31
N GLY A 793 8.19 39.10 -24.06
CA GLY A 793 8.31 37.64 -24.15
C GLY A 793 8.70 37.01 -22.82
N ALA A 794 8.29 35.75 -22.61
CA ALA A 794 8.61 35.01 -21.39
C ALA A 794 10.13 34.75 -21.26
N ASP A 795 10.81 34.43 -22.36
CA ASP A 795 12.25 34.13 -22.39
C ASP A 795 13.10 35.29 -21.87
N GLU A 796 12.78 36.53 -22.24
CA GLU A 796 13.44 37.74 -21.74
C GLU A 796 13.28 37.91 -20.22
N ILE A 797 12.16 37.46 -19.62
CA ILE A 797 11.98 37.47 -18.16
C ILE A 797 12.76 36.32 -17.50
N TYR A 798 12.84 35.16 -18.15
CA TYR A 798 13.65 34.03 -17.66
C TYR A 798 15.15 34.34 -17.74
N ASP A 799 15.62 35.04 -18.78
CA ASP A 799 16.98 35.58 -18.87
C ASP A 799 17.26 36.57 -17.73
N GLN A 800 16.32 37.47 -17.41
CA GLN A 800 16.44 38.36 -16.24
C GLN A 800 16.45 37.58 -14.92
N ALA A 801 15.66 36.52 -14.78
CA ALA A 801 15.67 35.66 -13.61
C ALA A 801 16.99 34.89 -13.45
N MET A 802 17.51 34.31 -14.53
CA MET A 802 18.83 33.68 -14.56
C MET A 802 19.94 34.69 -14.28
N ALA A 803 19.86 35.92 -14.80
CA ALA A 803 20.80 36.98 -14.46
C ALA A 803 20.75 37.37 -12.97
N ARG A 804 19.56 37.44 -12.35
CA ARG A 804 19.42 37.61 -10.89
C ARG A 804 20.08 36.47 -10.12
N ILE A 805 19.93 35.22 -10.55
CA ILE A 805 20.57 34.04 -9.94
C ILE A 805 22.10 34.11 -10.08
N GLN A 806 22.61 34.41 -11.29
CA GLN A 806 24.05 34.53 -11.56
C GLN A 806 24.74 35.66 -10.78
N GLY A 807 23.98 36.72 -10.45
CA GLY A 807 24.41 37.84 -9.60
C GLY A 807 24.41 37.57 -8.09
N GLN A 808 23.93 36.42 -7.62
CA GLN A 808 23.95 36.08 -6.18
C GLN A 808 25.37 35.78 -5.68
N ARG A 809 25.52 35.78 -4.34
CA ARG A 809 26.73 35.28 -3.67
C ARG A 809 26.98 33.82 -4.05
N SER A 810 28.25 33.43 -4.22
CA SER A 810 28.70 32.11 -4.72
C SER A 810 27.85 30.94 -4.21
N GLY A 811 27.83 30.70 -2.89
CA GLY A 811 27.10 29.56 -2.32
C GLY A 811 25.58 29.56 -2.54
N SER A 812 24.94 30.72 -2.64
CA SER A 812 23.50 30.83 -2.95
C SER A 812 23.23 30.53 -4.42
N ARG A 813 24.08 31.07 -5.32
CA ARG A 813 24.05 30.79 -6.76
C ARG A 813 24.33 29.32 -7.06
N GLU A 814 25.36 28.75 -6.47
CA GLU A 814 25.76 27.35 -6.63
C GLU A 814 24.64 26.42 -6.16
N LEU A 815 24.00 26.70 -5.02
CA LEU A 815 22.85 25.93 -4.55
C LEU A 815 21.62 26.10 -5.46
N ALA A 816 21.34 27.31 -5.96
CA ALA A 816 20.24 27.54 -6.91
C ALA A 816 20.43 26.78 -8.24
N LEU A 817 21.65 26.78 -8.78
CA LEU A 817 21.99 26.02 -9.99
C LEU A 817 21.95 24.50 -9.73
N LYS A 818 22.35 24.03 -8.55
CA LYS A 818 22.23 22.62 -8.10
C LYS A 818 20.75 22.19 -8.04
N VAL A 819 19.87 23.04 -7.50
CA VAL A 819 18.40 22.83 -7.51
C VAL A 819 17.85 22.76 -8.93
N LEU A 820 18.10 23.80 -9.75
CA LEU A 820 17.55 23.88 -11.12
C LEU A 820 18.04 22.74 -12.01
N SER A 821 19.30 22.30 -11.84
CA SER A 821 19.85 21.14 -12.56
C SER A 821 19.02 19.89 -12.34
N PHE A 822 18.64 19.58 -11.09
CA PHE A 822 17.75 18.46 -10.76
C PHE A 822 16.33 18.67 -11.32
N VAL A 823 15.71 19.83 -11.11
CA VAL A 823 14.33 20.11 -11.56
C VAL A 823 14.17 20.05 -13.09
N VAL A 824 15.24 20.31 -13.84
CA VAL A 824 15.28 20.24 -15.32
C VAL A 824 15.72 18.86 -15.84
N HIS A 825 16.73 18.21 -15.25
CA HIS A 825 17.39 17.02 -15.84
C HIS A 825 17.09 15.67 -15.15
N ALA A 826 16.44 15.66 -13.99
CA ALA A 826 16.09 14.41 -13.30
C ALA A 826 15.15 13.54 -14.15
N LYS A 827 15.35 12.21 -14.12
CA LYS A 827 14.64 11.27 -15.00
C LYS A 827 13.22 10.93 -14.52
N ARG A 828 12.92 11.24 -13.25
CA ARG A 828 11.57 11.44 -12.72
C ARG A 828 11.53 12.72 -11.88
N VAL A 829 10.33 13.23 -11.62
CA VAL A 829 10.14 14.31 -10.64
C VAL A 829 10.60 13.81 -9.26
N LEU A 830 11.28 14.68 -8.50
CA LEU A 830 11.73 14.41 -7.14
C LEU A 830 10.73 14.97 -6.11
N SER A 831 10.57 14.24 -5.01
CA SER A 831 9.97 14.76 -3.78
C SER A 831 10.79 15.94 -3.24
N SER A 832 10.15 16.82 -2.47
CA SER A 832 10.83 17.94 -1.82
C SER A 832 11.89 17.44 -0.85
N THR A 833 11.64 16.30 -0.19
CA THR A 833 12.61 15.59 0.65
C THR A 833 13.78 15.03 -0.17
N GLU A 834 13.50 14.34 -1.27
CA GLU A 834 14.54 13.80 -2.17
C GLU A 834 15.44 14.92 -2.72
N LEU A 835 14.85 16.00 -3.25
CA LEU A 835 15.58 17.14 -3.80
C LEU A 835 16.43 17.83 -2.73
N ARG A 836 15.88 18.08 -1.54
CA ARG A 836 16.61 18.66 -0.39
C ARG A 836 17.79 17.78 0.02
N HIS A 837 17.63 16.45 0.01
CA HIS A 837 18.72 15.52 0.28
C HIS A 837 19.77 15.53 -0.83
N ALA A 838 19.37 15.63 -2.10
CA ALA A 838 20.27 15.68 -3.26
C ALA A 838 21.15 16.92 -3.29
N VAL A 839 20.57 18.11 -3.03
CA VAL A 839 21.34 19.35 -3.01
C VAL A 839 22.21 19.49 -1.75
N ALA A 840 21.92 18.73 -0.69
CA ALA A 840 22.72 18.63 0.53
C ALA A 840 23.89 17.63 0.47
N VAL A 841 24.06 16.89 -0.64
CA VAL A 841 25.20 15.97 -0.81
C VAL A 841 26.48 16.76 -1.06
N GLU A 842 27.45 16.60 -0.17
CA GLU A 842 28.77 17.23 -0.25
C GLU A 842 29.89 16.20 -0.41
N ALA A 843 30.83 16.51 -1.31
CA ALA A 843 31.87 15.58 -1.72
C ALA A 843 32.84 15.23 -0.57
N GLY A 844 33.14 13.95 -0.42
CA GLY A 844 34.07 13.44 0.60
C GLY A 844 33.47 13.27 2.00
N GLN A 845 32.21 13.67 2.24
CA GLN A 845 31.54 13.39 3.51
C GLN A 845 31.20 11.89 3.65
N PRO A 846 31.31 11.29 4.84
CA PRO A 846 31.05 9.87 5.06
C PRO A 846 29.55 9.55 5.19
N LYS A 847 28.69 10.56 5.34
CA LYS A 847 27.24 10.49 5.44
C LYS A 847 26.64 11.86 5.07
N LEU A 848 25.31 11.93 4.95
CA LEU A 848 24.60 13.20 4.98
C LEU A 848 24.77 13.86 6.37
N ASP A 849 25.04 15.17 6.39
CA ASP A 849 25.00 15.99 7.61
C ASP A 849 23.85 16.98 7.47
N ASP A 850 22.89 16.89 8.40
CA ASP A 850 21.58 17.53 8.33
C ASP A 850 21.69 19.08 8.27
N LYS A 851 22.84 19.63 8.69
CA LYS A 851 23.19 21.06 8.60
C LYS A 851 23.28 21.59 7.16
N PHE A 852 23.48 20.72 6.17
CA PHE A 852 23.54 21.09 4.75
C PHE A 852 22.17 20.98 4.06
N ILE A 853 21.13 20.48 4.74
CA ILE A 853 19.78 20.34 4.18
C ILE A 853 19.06 21.70 4.24
N PRO A 854 18.85 22.41 3.12
CA PRO A 854 18.20 23.71 3.13
C PRO A 854 16.70 23.58 3.49
N SER A 855 16.06 24.69 3.88
CA SER A 855 14.59 24.76 3.93
C SER A 855 14.02 25.01 2.53
N LEU A 856 12.71 24.74 2.37
CA LEU A 856 12.00 25.05 1.13
C LEU A 856 11.94 26.57 0.87
N ASP A 857 11.88 27.39 1.91
CA ASP A 857 11.92 28.86 1.80
C ASP A 857 13.25 29.34 1.21
N ILE A 858 14.37 28.73 1.64
CA ILE A 858 15.71 29.01 1.09
C ILE A 858 15.75 28.60 -0.39
N ILE A 859 15.29 27.38 -0.72
CA ILE A 859 15.23 26.87 -2.10
C ILE A 859 14.42 27.81 -3.01
N SER A 860 13.20 28.19 -2.61
CA SER A 860 12.33 29.08 -3.37
C SER A 860 12.93 30.48 -3.54
N SER A 861 13.53 31.02 -2.48
CA SER A 861 14.16 32.35 -2.48
C SER A 861 15.37 32.44 -3.43
N ILE A 862 16.31 31.48 -3.36
CA ILE A 862 17.51 31.51 -4.19
C ILE A 862 17.23 31.20 -5.67
N CYS A 863 16.13 30.50 -5.99
CA CYS A 863 15.78 30.15 -7.36
C CYS A 863 14.98 31.24 -8.10
N GLY A 864 14.89 32.46 -7.54
CA GLY A 864 14.63 33.69 -8.30
C GLY A 864 13.28 33.81 -9.03
N GLY A 865 12.27 33.04 -8.61
CA GLY A 865 10.95 32.97 -9.27
C GLY A 865 10.84 31.91 -10.38
N LEU A 866 11.77 30.94 -10.45
CA LEU A 866 11.77 29.89 -11.48
C LEU A 866 11.19 28.53 -11.02
N ILE A 867 10.92 28.35 -9.72
CA ILE A 867 10.30 27.15 -9.16
C ILE A 867 9.12 27.46 -8.21
N THR A 868 8.19 26.52 -8.09
CA THR A 868 7.20 26.44 -6.99
C THR A 868 7.47 25.23 -6.11
N THR A 869 7.27 25.38 -4.81
CA THR A 869 7.17 24.29 -3.85
C THR A 869 5.71 24.04 -3.49
N ASP A 870 5.23 22.81 -3.62
CA ASP A 870 3.87 22.42 -3.26
C ASP A 870 3.85 21.71 -1.90
N SER A 871 3.04 22.23 -0.97
CA SER A 871 2.92 21.71 0.40
C SER A 871 1.89 20.58 0.55
N GLN A 872 1.10 20.28 -0.48
CA GLN A 872 0.15 19.16 -0.50
C GLN A 872 0.72 17.96 -1.26
N SER A 873 1.47 18.17 -2.35
CA SER A 873 2.04 17.09 -3.17
C SER A 873 3.49 16.70 -2.85
N ASP A 874 4.15 17.37 -1.89
CA ASP A 874 5.58 17.23 -1.55
C ASP A 874 6.50 17.30 -2.78
N ILE A 875 6.22 18.18 -3.75
CA ILE A 875 6.97 18.29 -5.00
C ILE A 875 7.52 19.70 -5.21
N VAL A 876 8.69 19.78 -5.85
CA VAL A 876 9.27 21.03 -6.36
C VAL A 876 9.31 20.96 -7.89
N ARG A 877 8.68 21.94 -8.54
CA ARG A 877 8.54 22.02 -10.01
C ARG A 877 8.88 23.42 -10.52
N LEU A 878 9.11 23.57 -11.82
CA LEU A 878 9.20 24.90 -12.45
C LEU A 878 7.86 25.64 -12.37
N VAL A 879 7.89 26.99 -12.36
CA VAL A 879 6.66 27.82 -12.26
C VAL A 879 5.68 27.59 -13.40
N HIS A 880 6.16 27.38 -14.63
CA HIS A 880 5.28 27.15 -15.78
C HIS A 880 5.95 26.26 -16.84
N TYR A 881 5.12 25.70 -17.74
CA TYR A 881 5.62 24.88 -18.86
C TYR A 881 6.62 25.64 -19.74
N THR A 882 6.37 26.90 -20.04
CA THR A 882 7.28 27.76 -20.83
C THR A 882 8.64 27.95 -20.16
N THR A 883 8.74 27.82 -18.83
CA THR A 883 10.03 27.79 -18.12
C THR A 883 10.79 26.50 -18.44
N GLN A 884 10.10 25.36 -18.61
CA GLN A 884 10.72 24.13 -19.11
C GLN A 884 11.15 24.31 -20.57
N GLU A 885 10.32 24.90 -21.42
CA GLU A 885 10.64 25.13 -22.84
C GLU A 885 11.87 26.04 -23.01
N TYR A 886 11.93 27.15 -22.26
CA TYR A 886 13.13 27.99 -22.14
C TYR A 886 14.36 27.18 -21.73
N PHE A 887 14.25 26.34 -20.69
CA PHE A 887 15.36 25.51 -20.24
C PHE A 887 15.72 24.38 -21.22
N ASP A 888 14.78 23.76 -21.93
CA ASP A 888 15.11 22.73 -22.92
C ASP A 888 15.83 23.32 -24.14
N ASN A 889 15.52 24.55 -24.52
CA ASN A 889 16.21 25.31 -25.56
C ASN A 889 17.62 25.79 -25.12
N SER A 890 17.86 26.02 -23.83
CA SER A 890 19.07 26.69 -23.31
C SER A 890 19.96 25.84 -22.38
N LYS A 891 19.53 24.64 -21.96
CA LYS A 891 20.20 23.80 -20.95
C LYS A 891 21.66 23.49 -21.25
N HIS A 892 22.00 23.26 -22.52
CA HIS A 892 23.38 22.99 -22.91
C HIS A 892 24.32 24.21 -22.75
N SER A 893 23.78 25.43 -22.66
CA SER A 893 24.55 26.63 -22.31
C SER A 893 24.44 27.03 -20.83
N LEU A 894 23.30 26.80 -20.18
CA LEU A 894 23.09 27.19 -18.78
C LEU A 894 23.60 26.16 -17.77
N PHE A 895 23.59 24.87 -18.14
CA PHE A 895 23.88 23.72 -17.29
C PHE A 895 24.77 22.67 -17.99
N PRO A 896 25.91 23.05 -18.61
CA PRO A 896 26.69 22.17 -19.49
C PRO A 896 27.19 20.86 -18.82
N GLU A 897 27.39 20.87 -17.51
CA GLU A 897 27.89 19.72 -16.73
C GLU A 897 26.82 19.07 -15.83
N ALA A 898 25.54 19.47 -15.89
CA ALA A 898 24.52 19.00 -14.93
C ALA A 898 24.31 17.48 -14.89
N GLU A 899 24.43 16.79 -16.03
CA GLU A 899 24.37 15.32 -16.07
C GLU A 899 25.60 14.67 -15.38
N ALA A 900 26.76 15.35 -15.39
CA ALA A 900 27.94 14.94 -14.63
C ALA A 900 27.78 15.24 -13.13
N ASP A 901 27.29 16.43 -12.77
CA ASP A 901 27.07 16.83 -11.38
C ASP A 901 26.03 15.95 -10.69
N ILE A 902 24.91 15.64 -11.34
CA ILE A 902 23.88 14.75 -10.79
C ILE A 902 24.44 13.33 -10.63
N ALA A 903 25.19 12.81 -11.62
CA ALA A 903 25.87 11.52 -11.47
C ALA A 903 26.88 11.52 -10.31
N ALA A 904 27.63 12.61 -10.12
CA ALA A 904 28.56 12.77 -9.00
C ALA A 904 27.84 12.79 -7.64
N ILE A 905 26.69 13.47 -7.56
CA ILE A 905 25.85 13.56 -6.36
C ILE A 905 25.24 12.20 -6.02
N CYS A 906 24.58 11.53 -6.97
CA CYS A 906 23.98 10.21 -6.74
C CYS A 906 25.03 9.16 -6.34
N THR A 907 26.20 9.13 -7.01
CA THR A 907 27.27 8.20 -6.64
C THR A 907 28.00 8.56 -5.34
N THR A 908 28.05 9.85 -4.95
CA THR A 908 28.50 10.25 -3.60
C THR A 908 27.52 9.78 -2.53
N TYR A 909 26.21 9.93 -2.74
CA TYR A 909 25.17 9.46 -1.83
C TYR A 909 25.28 7.95 -1.59
N LEU A 910 25.37 7.17 -2.68
CA LEU A 910 25.59 5.71 -2.64
C LEU A 910 26.94 5.29 -2.02
N SER A 911 27.89 6.21 -1.86
CA SER A 911 29.18 5.98 -1.21
C SER A 911 29.17 6.22 0.32
N PHE A 912 28.05 6.69 0.89
CA PHE A 912 27.90 6.92 2.33
C PHE A 912 28.01 5.63 3.16
N GLY A 913 28.40 5.79 4.43
CA GLY A 913 28.74 4.69 5.34
C GLY A 913 27.64 3.64 5.55
N VAL A 914 26.37 4.04 5.48
CA VAL A 914 25.21 3.13 5.59
C VAL A 914 25.18 2.08 4.47
N PHE A 915 25.63 2.44 3.26
CA PHE A 915 25.68 1.54 2.10
C PHE A 915 26.92 0.65 2.07
N LYS A 916 27.97 0.99 2.85
CA LYS A 916 29.18 0.15 3.02
C LYS A 916 28.90 -1.16 3.77
N ASN A 917 27.72 -1.31 4.35
CA ASN A 917 27.25 -2.57 4.93
C ASN A 917 26.81 -3.60 3.85
N GLY A 918 26.71 -3.20 2.57
CA GLY A 918 26.37 -4.10 1.48
C GLY A 918 24.88 -4.44 1.40
N PHE A 919 24.60 -5.63 0.88
CA PHE A 919 23.26 -6.19 0.68
C PHE A 919 22.48 -6.34 2.01
N CYS A 920 21.27 -5.80 2.12
CA CYS A 920 20.35 -6.10 3.23
C CYS A 920 19.96 -7.58 3.20
N GLN A 921 20.06 -8.28 4.33
CA GLN A 921 19.77 -9.71 4.41
C GLN A 921 18.29 -10.02 4.64
N THR A 922 17.53 -9.08 5.22
CA THR A 922 16.08 -9.18 5.39
C THR A 922 15.33 -8.08 4.63
N GLU A 923 14.06 -8.37 4.33
CA GLU A 923 13.12 -7.46 3.66
C GLU A 923 12.93 -6.18 4.49
N HIS A 924 12.79 -6.33 5.81
CA HIS A 924 12.70 -5.25 6.79
C HIS A 924 13.95 -4.33 6.82
N GLU A 925 15.16 -4.88 6.76
CA GLU A 925 16.40 -4.07 6.65
C GLU A 925 16.43 -3.23 5.37
N PHE A 926 15.81 -3.71 4.29
CA PHE A 926 15.78 -3.02 3.00
C PHE A 926 14.69 -1.94 2.97
N GLU A 927 13.49 -2.24 3.46
CA GLU A 927 12.41 -1.27 3.69
C GLU A 927 12.86 -0.14 4.63
N GLU A 928 13.53 -0.46 5.74
CA GLU A 928 14.06 0.55 6.66
C GLU A 928 15.18 1.37 6.00
N ARG A 929 16.07 0.74 5.22
CA ARG A 929 17.11 1.49 4.48
C ARG A 929 16.50 2.48 3.48
N LEU A 930 15.47 2.09 2.74
CA LEU A 930 14.72 2.98 1.85
C LEU A 930 14.09 4.13 2.64
N ARG A 931 13.31 3.81 3.68
CA ARG A 931 12.61 4.79 4.55
C ARG A 931 13.55 5.81 5.21
N LEU A 932 14.75 5.38 5.63
CA LEU A 932 15.74 6.25 6.28
C LEU A 932 16.63 7.02 5.30
N ASN A 933 16.64 6.69 4.01
CA ASN A 933 17.50 7.32 3.01
C ASN A 933 16.68 7.73 1.77
N PRO A 934 15.88 8.80 1.83
CA PRO A 934 14.93 9.16 0.76
C PRO A 934 15.48 9.16 -0.68
N LEU A 935 16.72 9.64 -0.88
CA LEU A 935 17.34 9.70 -2.21
C LEU A 935 17.93 8.34 -2.68
N TYR A 936 17.97 7.31 -1.84
CA TYR A 936 18.65 6.03 -2.11
C TYR A 936 18.11 5.34 -3.36
N ASP A 937 16.79 5.27 -3.49
CA ASP A 937 16.10 4.72 -4.66
C ASP A 937 16.49 5.50 -5.93
N TYR A 938 16.14 6.79 -6.01
CA TYR A 938 16.43 7.62 -7.18
C TYR A 938 17.91 7.56 -7.56
N ALA A 939 18.82 7.65 -6.58
CA ALA A 939 20.26 7.60 -6.81
C ALA A 939 20.69 6.26 -7.40
N ALA A 940 20.25 5.14 -6.83
CA ALA A 940 20.58 3.79 -7.30
C ALA A 940 20.04 3.54 -8.73
N GLN A 941 18.82 3.99 -9.00
CA GLN A 941 18.17 3.86 -10.30
C GLN A 941 18.80 4.74 -11.39
N ASN A 942 19.19 5.98 -11.08
CA ASN A 942 19.44 6.99 -12.13
C ASN A 942 20.90 7.39 -12.32
N TRP A 943 21.81 7.11 -11.38
CA TRP A 943 23.20 7.58 -11.46
C TRP A 943 23.87 7.22 -12.80
N GLY A 944 23.60 6.02 -13.32
CA GLY A 944 24.20 5.52 -14.55
C GLY A 944 23.57 6.08 -15.82
N HIS A 945 22.27 6.43 -15.80
CA HIS A 945 21.62 7.12 -16.91
C HIS A 945 22.19 8.54 -17.09
N HIS A 946 22.40 9.26 -15.98
CA HIS A 946 23.12 10.54 -15.96
C HIS A 946 24.59 10.37 -16.43
N ALA A 947 25.32 9.41 -15.85
CA ALA A 947 26.72 9.14 -16.19
C ALA A 947 26.96 8.67 -17.64
N ARG A 948 25.94 8.15 -18.34
CA ARG A 948 26.01 7.77 -19.75
C ARG A 948 26.02 8.97 -20.70
N VAL A 949 25.29 10.04 -20.36
CA VAL A 949 25.11 11.22 -21.24
C VAL A 949 26.00 12.40 -20.84
N ALA A 950 26.63 12.35 -19.67
CA ALA A 950 27.59 13.33 -19.19
C ALA A 950 28.80 13.53 -20.15
N SER A 951 29.22 14.78 -20.30
CA SER A 951 30.42 15.21 -21.05
C SER A 951 31.71 14.55 -20.53
N GLN A 952 31.81 14.40 -19.20
CA GLN A 952 32.92 13.81 -18.48
C GLN A 952 32.39 12.85 -17.41
N LEU A 953 33.15 11.81 -17.07
CA LEU A 953 32.73 10.84 -16.05
C LEU A 953 33.23 11.27 -14.66
N PRO A 954 32.34 11.46 -13.67
CA PRO A 954 32.76 11.80 -12.32
C PRO A 954 33.63 10.70 -11.69
N GLN A 955 34.70 11.09 -11.00
CA GLN A 955 35.58 10.16 -10.27
C GLN A 955 34.82 9.37 -9.19
N GLN A 956 33.70 9.90 -8.70
CA GLN A 956 32.78 9.29 -7.76
C GLN A 956 32.10 8.02 -8.34
N VAL A 957 31.82 7.99 -9.64
CA VAL A 957 31.36 6.78 -10.35
C VAL A 957 32.43 5.69 -10.26
N MET A 958 33.69 6.05 -10.50
CA MET A 958 34.83 5.12 -10.41
C MET A 958 35.10 4.64 -8.98
N THR A 959 34.71 5.40 -7.96
CA THR A 959 34.74 4.99 -6.54
C THR A 959 33.64 3.98 -6.23
N LEU A 960 32.40 4.27 -6.64
CA LEU A 960 31.24 3.39 -6.45
C LEU A 960 31.49 2.00 -7.06
N ILE A 961 31.82 1.93 -8.36
CA ILE A 961 31.93 0.65 -9.09
C ILE A 961 33.12 -0.22 -8.65
N LYS A 962 34.08 0.34 -7.91
CA LYS A 962 35.24 -0.40 -7.35
C LYS A 962 35.02 -0.89 -5.91
N CYS A 963 33.89 -0.56 -5.27
CA CYS A 963 33.59 -0.99 -3.90
C CYS A 963 32.41 -1.97 -3.90
N GLN A 964 32.69 -3.27 -3.78
CA GLN A 964 31.66 -4.32 -3.90
C GLN A 964 30.46 -4.09 -2.98
N ALA A 965 30.65 -3.66 -1.72
CA ALA A 965 29.54 -3.37 -0.82
C ALA A 965 28.62 -2.23 -1.31
N MET A 966 29.18 -1.17 -1.93
CA MET A 966 28.37 -0.09 -2.50
C MET A 966 27.63 -0.57 -3.76
N VAL A 967 28.25 -1.44 -4.55
CA VAL A 967 27.63 -2.12 -5.71
C VAL A 967 26.50 -3.05 -5.26
N ASP A 968 26.70 -3.84 -4.21
CA ASP A 968 25.69 -4.73 -3.62
C ASP A 968 24.46 -3.92 -3.14
N ALA A 969 24.68 -2.77 -2.51
CA ALA A 969 23.61 -1.87 -2.09
C ALA A 969 22.87 -1.25 -3.30
N ALA A 970 23.61 -0.64 -4.23
CA ALA A 970 23.03 0.02 -5.41
C ALA A 970 22.29 -0.97 -6.34
N SER A 971 22.83 -2.18 -6.54
CA SER A 971 22.17 -3.23 -7.31
C SER A 971 20.91 -3.77 -6.62
N GLN A 972 20.89 -3.84 -5.28
CA GLN A 972 19.69 -4.26 -4.54
C GLN A 972 18.54 -3.26 -4.71
N ALA A 973 18.81 -1.95 -4.61
CA ALA A 973 17.79 -0.94 -4.87
C ALA A 973 17.32 -0.95 -6.34
N LEU A 974 18.26 -0.95 -7.30
CA LEU A 974 17.98 -0.95 -8.74
C LEU A 974 17.13 -2.14 -9.23
N LEU A 975 17.31 -3.33 -8.63
CA LEU A 975 16.70 -4.56 -9.14
C LEU A 975 15.48 -5.03 -8.32
N ALA A 976 15.25 -4.49 -7.11
CA ALA A 976 14.08 -4.84 -6.29
C ALA A 976 12.75 -4.28 -6.83
N GLU A 977 12.76 -3.20 -7.60
CA GLU A 977 11.54 -2.73 -8.29
C GLU A 977 11.16 -3.67 -9.46
N ARG A 978 12.15 -4.30 -10.11
CA ARG A 978 11.94 -5.22 -11.23
C ARG A 978 11.64 -6.67 -10.81
N ALA A 979 11.89 -7.04 -9.55
CA ALA A 979 11.67 -8.40 -9.04
C ALA A 979 11.44 -8.43 -7.53
N TYR A 980 10.53 -9.28 -7.05
CA TYR A 980 10.26 -9.48 -5.62
C TYR A 980 11.55 -9.61 -4.81
N PHE A 981 11.62 -9.03 -3.60
CA PHE A 981 12.84 -8.92 -2.75
C PHE A 981 13.78 -10.15 -2.75
N ARG A 982 13.21 -11.37 -2.74
CA ARG A 982 13.95 -12.65 -2.74
C ARG A 982 14.57 -13.05 -4.09
N GLN A 983 14.46 -12.23 -5.12
CA GLN A 983 14.87 -12.50 -6.51
C GLN A 983 15.89 -11.47 -7.05
N VAL A 984 16.40 -10.59 -6.18
CA VAL A 984 17.54 -9.72 -6.51
C VAL A 984 18.82 -10.57 -6.59
N PRO A 985 19.59 -10.54 -7.69
CA PRO A 985 20.82 -11.29 -7.82
C PRO A 985 21.91 -10.77 -6.87
N ARG A 986 22.60 -11.67 -6.16
CA ARG A 986 23.87 -11.35 -5.50
C ARG A 986 25.04 -11.42 -6.49
N GLN A 987 26.25 -11.06 -6.04
CA GLN A 987 27.50 -11.14 -6.83
C GLN A 987 27.56 -10.23 -8.07
N VAL A 988 26.62 -9.29 -8.22
CA VAL A 988 26.65 -8.23 -9.24
C VAL A 988 27.90 -7.38 -9.04
N THR A 989 28.79 -7.31 -10.03
CA THR A 989 30.01 -6.48 -9.95
C THR A 989 29.77 -5.08 -10.53
N GLY A 990 30.66 -4.12 -10.23
CA GLY A 990 30.55 -2.76 -10.78
C GLY A 990 30.53 -2.72 -12.32
N LEU A 991 31.14 -3.69 -12.99
CA LEU A 991 31.08 -3.82 -14.45
C LEU A 991 29.70 -4.25 -14.95
N HIS A 992 28.94 -5.04 -14.18
CA HIS A 992 27.55 -5.38 -14.50
C HIS A 992 26.64 -4.14 -14.45
N LEU A 993 26.80 -3.27 -13.44
CA LEU A 993 26.03 -2.02 -13.37
C LEU A 993 26.42 -1.03 -14.49
N VAL A 994 27.71 -0.91 -14.78
CA VAL A 994 28.20 -0.11 -15.92
C VAL A 994 27.66 -0.64 -17.26
N ALA A 995 27.55 -1.96 -17.39
CA ALA A 995 26.97 -2.62 -18.56
C ALA A 995 25.45 -2.39 -18.67
N PHE A 996 24.71 -2.57 -17.57
CA PHE A 996 23.28 -2.29 -17.45
C PHE A 996 22.92 -0.88 -17.88
N PHE A 997 23.67 0.12 -17.41
CA PHE A 997 23.40 1.53 -17.70
C PHE A 997 23.99 2.02 -19.04
N GLY A 998 24.94 1.27 -19.62
CA GLY A 998 25.57 1.63 -20.90
C GLY A 998 26.69 2.67 -20.77
N VAL A 999 27.32 2.78 -19.60
CA VAL A 999 28.32 3.83 -19.28
C VAL A 999 29.68 3.49 -19.91
N GLN A 1000 29.75 3.57 -21.25
CA GLN A 1000 30.92 3.18 -22.04
C GLN A 1000 32.23 3.85 -21.58
N MET A 1001 32.15 5.10 -21.09
CA MET A 1001 33.32 5.84 -20.60
C MET A 1001 33.96 5.20 -19.35
N ALA A 1002 33.16 4.59 -18.47
CA ALA A 1002 33.70 3.86 -17.30
C ALA A 1002 34.52 2.64 -17.73
N ILE A 1003 34.02 1.85 -18.70
CA ILE A 1003 34.77 0.71 -19.25
C ILE A 1003 36.05 1.17 -19.96
N LYS A 1004 35.98 2.27 -20.73
CA LYS A 1004 37.17 2.88 -21.36
C LYS A 1004 38.23 3.26 -20.32
N ILE A 1005 37.84 3.81 -19.17
CA ILE A 1005 38.75 4.20 -18.08
C ILE A 1005 39.32 2.96 -17.35
N LEU A 1006 38.47 1.98 -17.00
CA LEU A 1006 38.94 0.70 -16.43
C LEU A 1006 39.95 0.01 -17.36
N ALA A 1007 39.73 0.08 -18.67
CA ALA A 1007 40.58 -0.52 -19.69
C ALA A 1007 41.92 0.19 -19.97
N GLN A 1008 42.24 1.30 -19.31
CA GLN A 1008 43.52 2.03 -19.48
C GLN A 1008 44.69 1.39 -18.71
N ASP A 1009 44.42 0.69 -17.61
CA ASP A 1009 45.40 -0.07 -16.84
C ASP A 1009 44.93 -1.53 -16.72
N PRO A 1010 45.66 -2.52 -17.27
CA PRO A 1010 45.30 -3.94 -17.21
C PRO A 1010 45.05 -4.51 -15.80
N LYS A 1011 45.41 -3.79 -14.73
CA LYS A 1011 45.09 -4.16 -13.34
C LYS A 1011 43.67 -3.79 -12.90
N ASN A 1012 42.93 -2.99 -13.68
CA ASN A 1012 41.58 -2.52 -13.36
C ASN A 1012 40.49 -3.18 -14.24
N LEU A 1013 40.87 -4.05 -15.18
CA LEU A 1013 39.96 -4.81 -16.03
C LEU A 1013 40.69 -6.05 -16.59
N ASP A 1014 40.71 -7.15 -15.85
CA ASP A 1014 41.22 -8.45 -16.33
C ASP A 1014 40.09 -9.38 -16.80
N ARG A 1015 40.46 -10.52 -17.40
CA ARG A 1015 39.47 -11.46 -17.99
C ARG A 1015 38.44 -11.96 -16.96
N ARG A 1016 38.79 -12.03 -15.68
CA ARG A 1016 37.89 -12.42 -14.58
C ARG A 1016 36.87 -11.36 -14.23
N ASP A 1017 37.16 -10.08 -14.50
CA ASP A 1017 36.20 -8.98 -14.35
C ASP A 1017 35.19 -8.99 -15.50
N ILE A 1018 35.69 -9.24 -16.72
CA ILE A 1018 34.89 -9.34 -17.95
C ILE A 1018 33.98 -10.57 -17.93
N GLU A 1019 34.50 -11.72 -17.49
CA GLU A 1019 33.77 -12.98 -17.29
C GLU A 1019 33.24 -13.15 -15.86
N ALA A 1020 33.13 -12.06 -15.09
CA ALA A 1020 32.49 -12.10 -13.79
C ALA A 1020 31.03 -12.52 -13.96
N LYS A 1021 30.50 -13.28 -13.00
CA LYS A 1021 29.11 -13.78 -13.05
C LYS A 1021 28.31 -13.36 -11.83
N ASP A 1022 27.09 -12.89 -12.06
CA ASP A 1022 26.09 -12.69 -11.00
C ASP A 1022 25.62 -14.05 -10.44
N GLU A 1023 24.77 -14.01 -9.40
CA GLU A 1023 24.18 -15.21 -8.83
C GLU A 1023 23.36 -16.02 -9.85
N TYR A 1024 22.82 -15.40 -10.90
CA TYR A 1024 22.15 -16.10 -12.01
C TYR A 1024 23.11 -16.50 -13.13
N GLY A 1025 24.43 -16.44 -12.93
CA GLY A 1025 25.44 -16.87 -13.90
C GLY A 1025 25.61 -15.95 -15.10
N ARG A 1026 24.90 -14.82 -15.14
CA ARG A 1026 24.96 -13.82 -16.22
C ARG A 1026 26.25 -13.01 -16.10
N THR A 1027 26.82 -12.61 -17.23
CA THR A 1027 28.00 -11.73 -17.28
C THR A 1027 27.60 -10.28 -17.57
N PRO A 1028 28.53 -9.30 -17.48
CA PRO A 1028 28.29 -7.94 -17.95
C PRO A 1028 27.88 -7.88 -19.43
N LEU A 1029 28.32 -8.83 -20.26
CA LEU A 1029 27.90 -8.92 -21.65
C LEU A 1029 26.41 -9.29 -21.77
N CYS A 1030 25.89 -10.18 -20.91
CA CYS A 1030 24.45 -10.47 -20.83
C CYS A 1030 23.66 -9.21 -20.45
N TYR A 1031 24.07 -8.48 -19.41
CA TYR A 1031 23.39 -7.26 -18.96
C TYR A 1031 23.39 -6.16 -20.05
N ALA A 1032 24.51 -5.94 -20.75
CA ALA A 1032 24.59 -4.98 -21.85
C ALA A 1032 23.74 -5.41 -23.06
N ALA A 1033 23.58 -6.72 -23.27
CA ALA A 1033 22.76 -7.27 -24.35
C ALA A 1033 21.25 -7.19 -24.02
N GLU A 1034 20.88 -7.50 -22.78
CA GLU A 1034 19.53 -7.38 -22.21
C GLU A 1034 19.01 -5.93 -22.23
N GLN A 1035 19.88 -4.93 -22.03
CA GLN A 1035 19.51 -3.50 -22.11
C GLN A 1035 19.84 -2.84 -23.46
N GLY A 1036 20.21 -3.61 -24.49
CA GLY A 1036 20.36 -3.11 -25.87
C GLY A 1036 21.56 -2.18 -26.12
N HIS A 1037 22.57 -2.20 -25.25
CA HIS A 1037 23.64 -1.20 -25.22
C HIS A 1037 24.82 -1.56 -26.16
N GLU A 1038 24.58 -1.50 -27.47
CA GLU A 1038 25.53 -1.83 -28.56
C GLU A 1038 26.96 -1.29 -28.32
N ALA A 1039 27.09 -0.02 -27.96
CA ALA A 1039 28.38 0.64 -27.75
C ALA A 1039 29.20 0.05 -26.58
N VAL A 1040 28.54 -0.61 -25.62
CA VAL A 1040 29.18 -1.39 -24.54
C VAL A 1040 29.37 -2.84 -24.92
N VAL A 1041 28.37 -3.49 -25.53
CA VAL A 1041 28.48 -4.87 -26.07
C VAL A 1041 29.71 -4.97 -26.96
N LYS A 1042 29.90 -4.03 -27.89
CA LYS A 1042 31.08 -3.94 -28.77
C LYS A 1042 32.39 -3.86 -27.99
N LEU A 1043 32.44 -3.01 -26.97
CA LEU A 1043 33.65 -2.76 -26.17
C LEU A 1043 34.01 -3.96 -25.28
N LEU A 1044 33.03 -4.72 -24.78
CA LEU A 1044 33.25 -5.97 -24.06
C LEU A 1044 33.76 -7.08 -25.01
N LEU A 1045 33.15 -7.23 -26.19
CA LEU A 1045 33.58 -8.18 -27.22
C LEU A 1045 34.97 -7.85 -27.78
N ASP A 1046 35.30 -6.57 -27.98
CA ASP A 1046 36.65 -6.10 -28.36
C ASP A 1046 37.68 -6.26 -27.22
N LYS A 1047 37.24 -6.59 -26.00
CA LYS A 1047 38.08 -6.98 -24.86
C LYS A 1047 38.11 -8.49 -24.61
N GLY A 1048 37.45 -9.29 -25.45
CA GLY A 1048 37.47 -10.75 -25.39
C GLY A 1048 36.42 -11.38 -24.46
N ALA A 1049 35.29 -10.70 -24.25
CA ALA A 1049 34.11 -11.29 -23.63
C ALA A 1049 33.55 -12.46 -24.47
N ASP A 1050 33.13 -13.54 -23.81
CA ASP A 1050 32.61 -14.75 -24.45
C ASP A 1050 31.14 -14.58 -24.91
N THR A 1051 30.88 -14.75 -26.21
CA THR A 1051 29.53 -14.68 -26.79
C THR A 1051 28.61 -15.80 -26.30
N GLU A 1052 29.18 -16.92 -25.88
CA GLU A 1052 28.45 -18.12 -25.42
C GLU A 1052 28.39 -18.22 -23.88
N ALA A 1053 28.67 -17.12 -23.17
CA ALA A 1053 28.62 -17.06 -21.71
C ALA A 1053 27.20 -17.32 -21.16
N LYS A 1054 26.93 -18.57 -20.73
CA LYS A 1054 25.60 -18.99 -20.24
C LYS A 1054 25.29 -18.61 -18.80
N GLY A 1055 24.04 -18.18 -18.56
CA GLY A 1055 23.44 -18.08 -17.23
C GLY A 1055 23.00 -19.42 -16.62
N ARG A 1056 22.44 -19.40 -15.40
CA ARG A 1056 21.72 -20.52 -14.73
C ARG A 1056 20.38 -20.85 -15.40
N ASP A 1057 19.97 -20.04 -16.37
CA ASP A 1057 18.88 -20.28 -17.32
C ASP A 1057 19.42 -20.67 -18.71
N ASP A 1058 20.69 -21.08 -18.81
CA ASP A 1058 21.42 -21.45 -20.03
C ASP A 1058 21.43 -20.38 -21.15
N ARG A 1059 20.86 -19.19 -20.92
CA ARG A 1059 20.76 -18.13 -21.92
C ARG A 1059 22.13 -17.50 -22.16
N THR A 1060 22.44 -17.28 -23.43
CA THR A 1060 23.58 -16.49 -23.89
C THR A 1060 23.18 -15.01 -24.05
N PRO A 1061 24.14 -14.08 -24.16
CA PRO A 1061 23.89 -12.69 -24.58
C PRO A 1061 22.98 -12.56 -25.81
N LEU A 1062 23.09 -13.48 -26.78
CA LEU A 1062 22.25 -13.48 -27.98
C LEU A 1062 20.78 -13.81 -27.65
N CYS A 1063 20.52 -14.74 -26.74
CA CYS A 1063 19.16 -15.03 -26.27
C CYS A 1063 18.51 -13.83 -25.56
N TYR A 1064 19.27 -13.10 -24.73
CA TYR A 1064 18.76 -11.88 -24.08
C TYR A 1064 18.48 -10.77 -25.10
N ALA A 1065 19.43 -10.44 -25.98
CA ALA A 1065 19.23 -9.42 -27.01
C ALA A 1065 18.09 -9.76 -27.99
N ALA A 1066 17.88 -11.05 -28.29
CA ALA A 1066 16.82 -11.49 -29.18
C ALA A 1066 15.44 -11.47 -28.50
N GLY A 1067 15.37 -11.80 -27.21
CA GLY A 1067 14.15 -11.73 -26.40
C GLY A 1067 13.68 -10.31 -26.11
N GLU A 1068 14.59 -9.33 -26.03
CA GLU A 1068 14.26 -7.91 -25.80
C GLU A 1068 14.25 -7.07 -27.10
N GLY A 1069 14.39 -7.71 -28.28
CA GLY A 1069 14.18 -7.07 -29.58
C GLY A 1069 15.33 -6.21 -30.12
N HIS A 1070 16.51 -6.24 -29.50
CA HIS A 1070 17.64 -5.33 -29.77
C HIS A 1070 18.42 -5.68 -31.06
N GLU A 1071 17.82 -5.42 -32.23
CA GLU A 1071 18.36 -5.77 -33.56
C GLU A 1071 19.86 -5.44 -33.75
N ALA A 1072 20.30 -4.24 -33.36
CA ALA A 1072 21.70 -3.81 -33.52
C ALA A 1072 22.67 -4.66 -32.68
N VAL A 1073 22.26 -5.05 -31.46
CA VAL A 1073 23.04 -5.94 -30.58
C VAL A 1073 23.04 -7.38 -31.11
N VAL A 1074 21.87 -7.89 -31.54
CA VAL A 1074 21.74 -9.21 -32.17
C VAL A 1074 22.68 -9.30 -33.38
N LYS A 1075 22.67 -8.29 -34.24
CA LYS A 1075 23.55 -8.21 -35.41
C LYS A 1075 25.02 -8.23 -35.01
N LEU A 1076 25.42 -7.41 -34.04
CA LEU A 1076 26.80 -7.32 -33.56
C LEU A 1076 27.30 -8.63 -32.95
N LEU A 1077 26.46 -9.35 -32.20
CA LEU A 1077 26.80 -10.66 -31.63
C LEU A 1077 26.97 -11.72 -32.74
N LEU A 1078 26.07 -11.75 -33.73
CA LEU A 1078 26.14 -12.66 -34.87
C LEU A 1078 27.32 -12.34 -35.81
N ASP A 1079 27.67 -11.06 -35.99
CA ASP A 1079 28.86 -10.62 -36.73
C ASP A 1079 30.17 -10.89 -35.95
N LYS A 1080 30.07 -11.20 -34.64
CA LYS A 1080 31.17 -11.65 -33.76
C LYS A 1080 31.22 -13.17 -33.57
N GLY A 1081 30.29 -13.93 -34.16
CA GLY A 1081 30.30 -15.39 -34.18
C GLY A 1081 29.45 -16.09 -33.11
N ALA A 1082 28.48 -15.39 -32.51
CA ALA A 1082 27.52 -16.02 -31.60
C ALA A 1082 26.64 -17.07 -32.31
N ASP A 1083 26.32 -18.17 -31.62
CA ASP A 1083 25.56 -19.31 -32.18
C ASP A 1083 24.05 -19.01 -32.30
N THR A 1084 23.50 -19.05 -33.52
CA THR A 1084 22.06 -18.88 -33.77
C THR A 1084 21.20 -19.95 -33.09
N GLU A 1085 21.77 -21.13 -32.83
CA GLU A 1085 21.10 -22.28 -32.20
C GLU A 1085 21.45 -22.42 -30.71
N ALA A 1086 22.03 -21.38 -30.09
CA ALA A 1086 22.41 -21.35 -28.68
C ALA A 1086 21.22 -21.66 -27.74
N LYS A 1087 21.16 -22.89 -27.23
CA LYS A 1087 20.01 -23.37 -26.42
C LYS A 1087 20.04 -22.83 -24.99
N GLY A 1088 19.05 -21.99 -24.66
CA GLY A 1088 18.73 -21.57 -23.30
C GLY A 1088 17.86 -22.57 -22.53
N ARG A 1089 17.28 -22.14 -21.41
CA ARG A 1089 16.45 -22.98 -20.54
C ARG A 1089 15.32 -23.65 -21.32
N ASN A 1090 15.07 -24.91 -20.99
CA ASN A 1090 14.15 -25.80 -21.70
C ASN A 1090 14.51 -26.02 -23.19
N GLY A 1091 15.68 -25.58 -23.65
CA GLY A 1091 16.15 -25.72 -25.03
C GLY A 1091 15.85 -24.56 -25.97
N GLN A 1092 15.18 -23.49 -25.51
CA GLN A 1092 14.76 -22.36 -26.36
C GLN A 1092 15.95 -21.68 -27.06
N THR A 1093 15.85 -21.44 -28.37
CA THR A 1093 16.85 -20.71 -29.18
C THR A 1093 16.57 -19.20 -29.21
N PRO A 1094 17.53 -18.35 -29.62
CA PRO A 1094 17.30 -16.93 -29.90
C PRO A 1094 16.09 -16.66 -30.81
N LEU A 1095 15.88 -17.51 -31.81
CA LEU A 1095 14.73 -17.40 -32.72
C LEU A 1095 13.41 -17.66 -32.00
N CYS A 1096 13.35 -18.65 -31.10
CA CYS A 1096 12.17 -18.90 -30.28
C CYS A 1096 11.86 -17.72 -29.35
N TYR A 1097 12.88 -17.09 -28.75
CA TYR A 1097 12.68 -15.91 -27.90
C TYR A 1097 12.17 -14.70 -28.69
N ALA A 1098 12.77 -14.39 -29.83
CA ALA A 1098 12.31 -13.30 -30.69
C ALA A 1098 10.91 -13.56 -31.28
N ALA A 1099 10.55 -14.83 -31.52
CA ALA A 1099 9.23 -15.23 -32.01
C ALA A 1099 8.16 -15.19 -30.90
N GLU A 1100 8.49 -15.56 -29.66
CA GLU A 1100 7.59 -15.49 -28.51
C GLU A 1100 7.26 -14.04 -28.09
N GLN A 1101 8.17 -13.08 -28.33
CA GLN A 1101 7.96 -11.65 -28.02
C GLN A 1101 7.60 -10.79 -29.26
N GLY A 1102 7.39 -11.40 -30.42
CA GLY A 1102 6.88 -10.71 -31.62
C GLY A 1102 7.90 -9.82 -32.35
N HIS A 1103 9.19 -9.94 -32.05
CA HIS A 1103 10.26 -9.06 -32.55
C HIS A 1103 10.66 -9.35 -34.00
N LYS A 1104 9.76 -9.04 -34.93
CA LYS A 1104 9.87 -9.30 -36.39
C LYS A 1104 11.22 -8.95 -37.02
N ALA A 1105 11.85 -7.83 -36.64
CA ALA A 1105 13.13 -7.42 -37.20
C ALA A 1105 14.27 -8.37 -36.78
N VAL A 1106 14.32 -8.74 -35.50
CA VAL A 1106 15.23 -9.76 -34.95
C VAL A 1106 14.96 -11.14 -35.56
N VAL A 1107 13.68 -11.55 -35.64
CA VAL A 1107 13.29 -12.81 -36.30
C VAL A 1107 13.82 -12.85 -37.73
N LYS A 1108 13.63 -11.77 -38.50
CA LYS A 1108 14.15 -11.67 -39.87
C LYS A 1108 15.68 -11.81 -39.91
N LEU A 1109 16.39 -11.08 -39.05
CA LEU A 1109 17.83 -11.08 -38.98
C LEU A 1109 18.41 -12.47 -38.63
N LEU A 1110 17.79 -13.19 -37.69
CA LEU A 1110 18.18 -14.56 -37.33
C LEU A 1110 17.94 -15.54 -38.50
N LEU A 1111 16.81 -15.44 -39.18
CA LEU A 1111 16.48 -16.26 -40.36
C LEU A 1111 17.34 -15.91 -41.59
N ASP A 1112 17.76 -14.66 -41.75
CA ASP A 1112 18.72 -14.22 -42.78
C ASP A 1112 20.17 -14.63 -42.41
N LYS A 1113 20.42 -15.03 -41.16
CA LYS A 1113 21.68 -15.59 -40.64
C LYS A 1113 21.69 -17.12 -40.54
N GLY A 1114 20.57 -17.79 -40.83
CA GLY A 1114 20.47 -19.26 -40.93
C GLY A 1114 19.92 -19.99 -39.70
N ALA A 1115 19.22 -19.30 -38.80
CA ALA A 1115 18.52 -19.94 -37.67
C ALA A 1115 17.41 -20.90 -38.14
N ASP A 1116 17.21 -22.02 -37.43
CA ASP A 1116 16.29 -23.10 -37.81
C ASP A 1116 14.81 -22.77 -37.49
N THR A 1117 13.97 -22.70 -38.52
CA THR A 1117 12.51 -22.48 -38.37
C THR A 1117 11.82 -23.61 -37.63
N GLU A 1118 12.36 -24.83 -37.71
CA GLU A 1118 11.80 -26.06 -37.14
C GLU A 1118 12.49 -26.46 -35.83
N ALA A 1119 13.23 -25.54 -35.21
CA ALA A 1119 13.88 -25.75 -33.93
C ALA A 1119 12.85 -26.13 -32.84
N LYS A 1120 12.68 -27.44 -32.60
CA LYS A 1120 11.76 -27.95 -31.58
C LYS A 1120 12.36 -27.81 -30.18
N VAL A 1121 11.71 -27.01 -29.34
CA VAL A 1121 12.19 -26.63 -28.00
C VAL A 1121 11.11 -26.80 -26.92
N GLY A 1122 11.53 -26.80 -25.66
CA GLY A 1122 10.63 -26.97 -24.52
C GLY A 1122 10.31 -28.44 -24.20
N TYR A 1123 9.64 -28.64 -23.06
CA TYR A 1123 9.03 -29.94 -22.74
C TYR A 1123 7.85 -30.27 -23.67
N GLU A 1124 7.16 -29.23 -24.16
CA GLU A 1124 6.11 -29.30 -25.18
C GLU A 1124 6.68 -29.59 -26.58
N SER A 1125 7.98 -29.37 -26.87
CA SER A 1125 8.59 -29.57 -28.20
C SER A 1125 8.02 -28.66 -29.31
N GLN A 1126 7.63 -27.44 -28.94
CA GLN A 1126 7.10 -26.38 -29.82
C GLN A 1126 8.15 -25.82 -30.79
N THR A 1127 7.73 -25.29 -31.95
CA THR A 1127 8.59 -24.54 -32.89
C THR A 1127 8.46 -23.02 -32.70
N PRO A 1128 9.38 -22.19 -33.23
CA PRO A 1128 9.20 -20.74 -33.36
C PRO A 1128 7.82 -20.32 -33.89
N LEU A 1129 7.27 -21.06 -34.85
CA LEU A 1129 5.94 -20.80 -35.41
C LEU A 1129 4.84 -21.08 -34.37
N SER A 1130 4.93 -22.18 -33.60
CA SER A 1130 3.99 -22.45 -32.50
C SER A 1130 4.02 -21.33 -31.44
N TYR A 1131 5.20 -20.79 -31.09
CA TYR A 1131 5.34 -19.68 -30.15
C TYR A 1131 4.70 -18.39 -30.67
N ALA A 1132 5.04 -17.98 -31.89
CA ALA A 1132 4.45 -16.79 -32.51
C ALA A 1132 2.92 -16.91 -32.67
N ALA A 1133 2.43 -18.11 -32.98
CA ALA A 1133 1.00 -18.39 -33.11
C ALA A 1133 0.25 -18.36 -31.76
N ARG A 1134 0.82 -18.99 -30.72
CA ARG A 1134 0.33 -18.96 -29.32
C ARG A 1134 0.24 -17.53 -28.75
N ARG A 1135 1.06 -16.61 -29.26
CA ARG A 1135 1.15 -15.20 -28.81
C ARG A 1135 0.43 -14.21 -29.74
N GLY A 1136 -0.20 -14.67 -30.82
CA GLY A 1136 -0.98 -13.81 -31.72
C GLY A 1136 -0.12 -12.92 -32.63
N HIS A 1137 1.17 -13.18 -32.77
CA HIS A 1137 2.11 -12.31 -33.47
C HIS A 1137 2.06 -12.50 -34.99
N GLU A 1138 0.95 -12.12 -35.62
CA GLU A 1138 0.66 -12.26 -37.06
C GLU A 1138 1.85 -11.85 -37.95
N ALA A 1139 2.46 -10.69 -37.70
CA ALA A 1139 3.56 -10.18 -38.51
C ALA A 1139 4.87 -10.99 -38.40
N VAL A 1140 5.00 -11.84 -37.38
CA VAL A 1140 6.07 -12.84 -37.20
C VAL A 1140 5.65 -14.19 -37.79
N VAL A 1141 4.43 -14.65 -37.51
CA VAL A 1141 3.84 -15.87 -38.11
C VAL A 1141 3.96 -15.81 -39.63
N LYS A 1142 3.57 -14.69 -40.24
CA LYS A 1142 3.69 -14.45 -41.69
C LYS A 1142 5.13 -14.57 -42.18
N LEU A 1143 6.08 -14.00 -41.45
CA LEU A 1143 7.50 -14.02 -41.81
C LEU A 1143 8.10 -15.43 -41.71
N LEU A 1144 7.71 -16.22 -40.72
CA LEU A 1144 8.13 -17.62 -40.58
C LEU A 1144 7.54 -18.48 -41.72
N LEU A 1145 6.25 -18.31 -42.03
CA LEU A 1145 5.59 -19.02 -43.14
C LEU A 1145 6.12 -18.59 -44.52
N ASP A 1146 6.46 -17.31 -44.71
CA ASP A 1146 7.14 -16.81 -45.92
C ASP A 1146 8.61 -17.27 -46.01
N LYS A 1147 9.18 -17.78 -44.92
CA LYS A 1147 10.51 -18.41 -44.83
C LYS A 1147 10.47 -19.95 -44.86
N GLY A 1148 9.29 -20.55 -44.93
CA GLY A 1148 9.11 -22.01 -45.10
C GLY A 1148 8.88 -22.82 -43.82
N ALA A 1149 8.49 -22.18 -42.71
CA ALA A 1149 8.11 -22.89 -41.49
C ALA A 1149 6.85 -23.76 -41.70
N ASP A 1150 6.81 -24.95 -41.09
CA ASP A 1150 5.76 -25.95 -41.30
C ASP A 1150 4.48 -25.64 -40.49
N THR A 1151 3.35 -25.47 -41.19
CA THR A 1151 2.02 -25.25 -40.57
C THR A 1151 1.56 -26.43 -39.72
N GLU A 1152 2.01 -27.64 -40.06
CA GLU A 1152 1.67 -28.90 -39.39
C GLU A 1152 2.75 -29.33 -38.38
N ALA A 1153 3.64 -28.43 -37.99
CA ALA A 1153 4.72 -28.68 -37.03
C ALA A 1153 4.19 -29.09 -35.64
N LYS A 1154 3.95 -30.38 -35.45
CA LYS A 1154 3.41 -30.93 -34.19
C LYS A 1154 4.36 -30.88 -33.01
N ASP A 1155 3.81 -30.56 -31.85
CA ASP A 1155 4.46 -30.63 -30.54
C ASP A 1155 4.36 -32.06 -29.94
N ARG A 1156 4.71 -32.27 -28.65
CA ARG A 1156 4.66 -33.60 -28.00
C ARG A 1156 3.25 -34.13 -27.73
N ASP A 1157 2.27 -33.24 -27.62
CA ASP A 1157 0.87 -33.60 -27.37
C ASP A 1157 0.07 -33.52 -28.69
N ASP A 1158 0.75 -33.74 -29.83
CA ASP A 1158 0.21 -33.72 -31.20
C ASP A 1158 -0.33 -32.34 -31.67
N ARG A 1159 -0.09 -31.24 -30.94
CA ARG A 1159 -0.67 -29.91 -31.22
C ARG A 1159 0.08 -29.14 -32.31
N THR A 1160 -0.66 -28.46 -33.19
CA THR A 1160 -0.13 -27.62 -34.27
C THR A 1160 -0.10 -26.12 -33.90
N PRO A 1161 0.64 -25.26 -34.62
CA PRO A 1161 0.50 -23.80 -34.54
C PRO A 1161 -0.96 -23.30 -34.66
N LEU A 1162 -1.78 -23.93 -35.50
CA LEU A 1162 -3.21 -23.60 -35.66
C LEU A 1162 -4.01 -23.89 -34.38
N TRP A 1163 -3.73 -25.00 -33.70
CA TRP A 1163 -4.33 -25.34 -32.40
C TRP A 1163 -4.04 -24.25 -31.36
N TYR A 1164 -2.79 -23.80 -31.25
CA TYR A 1164 -2.41 -22.75 -30.30
C TYR A 1164 -3.05 -21.39 -30.66
N ALA A 1165 -3.06 -21.00 -31.93
CA ALA A 1165 -3.73 -19.78 -32.37
C ALA A 1165 -5.24 -19.80 -32.08
N THR A 1166 -5.88 -20.95 -32.29
CA THR A 1166 -7.33 -21.14 -32.06
C THR A 1166 -7.67 -21.11 -30.58
N LYS A 1167 -6.94 -21.86 -29.75
CA LYS A 1167 -7.15 -21.92 -28.30
C LYS A 1167 -6.99 -20.56 -27.61
N GLU A 1168 -5.94 -19.82 -27.98
CA GLU A 1168 -5.63 -18.53 -27.34
C GLU A 1168 -6.40 -17.34 -27.99
N GLY A 1169 -7.26 -17.62 -28.98
CA GLY A 1169 -8.25 -16.67 -29.54
C GLY A 1169 -7.75 -15.74 -30.66
N HIS A 1170 -6.63 -16.07 -31.31
CA HIS A 1170 -5.92 -15.17 -32.23
C HIS A 1170 -6.44 -15.26 -33.68
N GLU A 1171 -7.66 -14.76 -33.91
CA GLU A 1171 -8.41 -14.88 -35.19
C GLU A 1171 -7.59 -14.51 -36.45
N ALA A 1172 -6.78 -13.44 -36.40
CA ALA A 1172 -5.94 -13.03 -37.54
C ALA A 1172 -4.84 -14.05 -37.88
N VAL A 1173 -4.25 -14.67 -36.85
CA VAL A 1173 -3.26 -15.76 -37.00
C VAL A 1173 -3.95 -17.04 -37.50
N VAL A 1174 -5.14 -17.36 -36.98
CA VAL A 1174 -5.94 -18.51 -37.45
C VAL A 1174 -6.22 -18.38 -38.95
N LYS A 1175 -6.72 -17.22 -39.41
CA LYS A 1175 -6.93 -16.95 -40.84
C LYS A 1175 -5.65 -17.10 -41.65
N LEU A 1176 -4.55 -16.47 -41.21
CA LEU A 1176 -3.26 -16.53 -41.89
C LEU A 1176 -2.68 -17.95 -42.02
N LEU A 1177 -2.90 -18.82 -41.01
CA LEU A 1177 -2.48 -20.22 -41.06
C LEU A 1177 -3.35 -21.04 -42.03
N LEU A 1178 -4.67 -20.82 -42.02
CA LEU A 1178 -5.62 -21.46 -42.95
C LEU A 1178 -5.37 -21.02 -44.41
N ASP A 1179 -5.13 -19.72 -44.65
CA ASP A 1179 -4.75 -19.16 -45.96
C ASP A 1179 -3.42 -19.73 -46.47
N LYS A 1180 -2.58 -20.25 -45.57
CA LYS A 1180 -1.30 -20.92 -45.86
C LYS A 1180 -1.40 -22.45 -45.93
N GLY A 1181 -2.60 -23.02 -45.71
CA GLY A 1181 -2.88 -24.44 -45.92
C GLY A 1181 -2.87 -25.32 -44.66
N ALA A 1182 -2.94 -24.75 -43.46
CA ALA A 1182 -3.03 -25.52 -42.22
C ALA A 1182 -4.32 -26.36 -42.13
N ASP A 1183 -4.24 -27.60 -41.62
CA ASP A 1183 -5.36 -28.55 -41.59
C ASP A 1183 -6.31 -28.31 -40.40
N THR A 1184 -7.60 -28.10 -40.69
CA THR A 1184 -8.66 -27.95 -39.68
C THR A 1184 -9.00 -29.25 -38.94
N GLU A 1185 -8.67 -30.41 -39.50
CA GLU A 1185 -8.92 -31.74 -38.92
C GLU A 1185 -7.69 -32.29 -38.17
N ALA A 1186 -6.63 -31.49 -38.02
CA ALA A 1186 -5.40 -31.85 -37.31
C ALA A 1186 -5.66 -32.15 -35.82
N LYS A 1187 -5.74 -33.43 -35.47
CA LYS A 1187 -6.03 -33.89 -34.10
C LYS A 1187 -4.88 -33.58 -33.13
N GLY A 1188 -5.22 -32.89 -32.04
CA GLY A 1188 -4.41 -32.57 -30.85
C GLY A 1188 -5.30 -31.92 -29.77
#